data_AF-A0A418FBH7-F1
#
_entry.id   AF-A0A418FBH7-F1
#
_cell.length_a   1.000
_cell.length_b   1.000
_cell.length_c   1.000
_cell.angle_alpha   90.00
_cell.angle_beta   90.00
_cell.angle_gamma   90.00
#
_symmetry.space_group_name_H-M   'P 1'
#
loop_
_entity.id
_entity.type
_entity.pdbx_description
1 polymer ?
#
loop_
_entity_poly.entity_id
_entity_poly.type
_entity_poly.pdbx_seq_one_letter_code
_entity_poly.pdbx_strand_id
1 'polypeptide(L)'
;MLFNQQPLTGHKLADMMPLFAESIYSSMRRGEGKKIQLHAEDAIRNFCKAQLELPSLVDTQAFTAQVHLGLVKLVQGTLETLRSFPSDVADECHKALHLFVERELELASKSNNEKAQLSSCKSELKSKGTTWLDKQIASGTPFTISMLEEELLRLHASFDFGEPNPAVDEVDIEQEMREFHAQLLDDLKRQYTFHIRRVVLQFIGTAKSLLEKELQVIVLPMPDQKLRERIHESKERVVLDIASQMQGWSFPQEEMVHFGNAVTEYTQQLQDAYSKQNQSASKDSAAREASARYKVAKDALMHSLNEAIIGAIPMSVDALERLYDEHLLRTCTQLSDGHQIKHEKIMQSLKADLATLMMQLKTINTCVNVRIRALNLVNFCSKETEKAALMNAAETERQRTEELANQVKQSQALAAKREQEMHSKLLEKETKSKHLLDELSSQEAKTQALERQLQLAKQKAIELAEEKKRAEAEGLKLASKERQDAQRLIEENSTKQNKLQSELRAIQARLEQQQIILQVRTPVGFTRIIHSSYQPQAKEREVQAAEIAKEKAKQLSLEKDRALKAVERERALREKLSEDILSHQAQTAKLETTMSSVIREKTRETQQLQATLTDQERKTQQLEQELQRMKDQAQALAQEKEHWRRQNEAMAKSKLDMEMQVKDEAARREAAEAAAVQVAAKAAMEAMDVTPEKKRKTAVASSSSKKAKRLDVKAPLPKLSLQEAKRLAKEEMDKRQHDTFFLATHLKYLANLSKQKESLESCLSEHLRVSAFYWAAGSLCALGKAHHIPDELIQWLLACQHPNGGFGGNVGHDRHLLYTCHAVLSLVMLGKEDHILAQETADFVVSLQQPDGSFVGDIHGEVDTKYTYCALSVLKILKQEHRINMDAAMAHIKTCQNFDAGFGNIPGCESHGGHIFTAVGALSMGHQLDKYVDLVEHFVSCKLHWINKDKLIQFILNCQDKDDGGIADRPGNVSDIFHTFFGICGLSMLGYFDDQPAFAAIKKVHPVFAIPDTDVARLGLTAQIIL
;
A
#
# COMPACT_ATOMS: atom_id res chain seq x y z
N MET A 1 -2.99 -12.57 77.48
CA MET A 1 -3.83 -12.17 78.64
C MET A 1 -3.27 -10.89 79.24
N LEU A 2 -4.08 -10.10 79.93
CA LEU A 2 -3.61 -8.97 80.75
C LEU A 2 -3.60 -9.40 82.21
N PHE A 3 -2.51 -9.14 82.93
CA PHE A 3 -2.44 -9.28 84.39
C PHE A 3 -2.06 -7.93 84.99
N ASN A 4 -2.88 -7.46 85.92
CA ASN A 4 -2.79 -6.11 86.50
C ASN A 4 -2.63 -5.00 85.42
N GLN A 5 -3.51 -5.02 84.42
CA GLN A 5 -3.55 -4.12 83.26
C GLN A 5 -2.32 -4.10 82.33
N GLN A 6 -1.31 -4.96 82.55
CA GLN A 6 -0.19 -5.11 81.61
C GLN A 6 -0.22 -6.46 80.86
N PRO A 7 0.37 -6.54 79.65
CA PRO A 7 0.55 -7.80 78.95
C PRO A 7 1.30 -8.82 79.81
N LEU A 8 0.70 -10.01 79.97
CA LEU A 8 1.34 -11.15 80.61
C LEU A 8 2.26 -11.83 79.57
N THR A 9 3.56 -11.66 79.72
CA THR A 9 4.62 -12.24 78.87
C THR A 9 5.21 -13.49 79.53
N GLY A 10 5.86 -14.36 78.75
CA GLY A 10 6.51 -15.56 79.28
C GLY A 10 7.53 -15.26 80.40
N HIS A 11 8.29 -14.15 80.27
CA HIS A 11 9.23 -13.69 81.30
C HIS A 11 8.55 -13.39 82.65
N LYS A 12 7.44 -12.64 82.65
CA LYS A 12 6.69 -12.32 83.89
C LYS A 12 6.03 -13.55 84.53
N LEU A 13 5.78 -14.60 83.75
CA LEU A 13 5.29 -15.89 84.27
C LEU A 13 6.41 -16.74 84.87
N ALA A 14 7.64 -16.64 84.36
CA ALA A 14 8.80 -17.32 84.95
C ALA A 14 9.06 -16.83 86.39
N ASP A 15 8.95 -15.52 86.62
CA ASP A 15 9.02 -14.91 87.96
C ASP A 15 7.89 -15.36 88.91
N MET A 16 6.79 -15.91 88.37
CA MET A 16 5.60 -16.38 89.10
C MET A 16 5.48 -17.92 89.15
N MET A 17 6.54 -18.66 88.84
CA MET A 17 6.51 -20.13 88.74
C MET A 17 5.90 -20.91 89.92
N PRO A 18 5.94 -20.48 91.20
CA PRO A 18 5.31 -21.23 92.29
C PRO A 18 3.78 -21.38 92.21
N LEU A 19 3.10 -20.69 91.28
CA LEU A 19 1.63 -20.53 91.26
C LEU A 19 0.92 -21.02 89.98
N PHE A 20 1.64 -21.50 88.95
CA PHE A 20 1.03 -21.95 87.70
C PHE A 20 1.53 -23.34 87.27
N ALA A 21 0.65 -24.12 86.62
CA ALA A 21 1.00 -25.41 86.05
C ALA A 21 1.94 -25.26 84.84
N GLU A 22 2.98 -26.11 84.76
CA GLU A 22 4.02 -26.08 83.72
C GLU A 22 3.46 -26.06 82.28
N SER A 23 2.30 -26.68 82.05
CA SER A 23 1.63 -26.76 80.76
C SER A 23 1.26 -25.39 80.16
N ILE A 24 0.89 -24.40 80.99
CA ILE A 24 0.53 -23.05 80.52
C ILE A 24 1.78 -22.28 80.12
N TYR A 25 2.84 -22.36 80.93
CA TYR A 25 4.12 -21.71 80.66
C TYR A 25 4.78 -22.27 79.39
N SER A 26 4.85 -23.60 79.24
CA SER A 26 5.36 -24.26 78.04
C SER A 26 4.59 -23.84 76.78
N SER A 27 3.24 -23.83 76.84
CA SER A 27 2.40 -23.41 75.71
C SER A 27 2.64 -21.96 75.29
N MET A 28 2.78 -21.03 76.25
CA MET A 28 3.09 -19.63 75.95
C MET A 28 4.51 -19.44 75.38
N ARG A 29 5.52 -20.12 75.91
CA ARG A 29 6.90 -20.06 75.36
C ARG A 29 6.98 -20.70 73.97
N ARG A 30 6.22 -21.75 73.67
CA ARG A 30 6.09 -22.30 72.30
C ARG A 30 5.45 -21.29 71.34
N GLY A 31 4.44 -20.54 71.78
CA GLY A 31 3.86 -19.44 70.99
C GLY A 31 4.83 -18.29 70.72
N GLU A 32 5.61 -17.87 71.73
CA GLU A 32 6.65 -16.85 71.57
C GLU A 32 7.79 -17.33 70.64
N GLY A 33 8.26 -18.57 70.78
CA GLY A 33 9.28 -19.19 69.93
C GLY A 33 8.84 -19.29 68.48
N LYS A 34 7.60 -19.73 68.22
CA LYS A 34 7.02 -19.79 66.88
C LYS A 34 6.92 -18.42 66.20
N LYS A 35 6.73 -17.34 66.95
CA LYS A 35 6.78 -15.97 66.39
C LYS A 35 8.19 -15.55 65.96
N ILE A 36 9.21 -15.95 66.72
CA ILE A 36 10.62 -15.72 66.37
C ILE A 36 11.00 -16.54 65.13
N GLN A 37 10.56 -17.80 65.06
CA GLN A 37 10.71 -18.65 63.88
C GLN A 37 10.12 -17.98 62.62
N LEU A 38 8.85 -17.54 62.64
CA LEU A 38 8.19 -16.94 61.48
C LEU A 38 8.91 -15.67 60.97
N HIS A 39 9.40 -14.80 61.87
CA HIS A 39 10.21 -13.65 61.46
C HIS A 39 11.53 -14.06 60.79
N ALA A 40 12.16 -15.15 61.22
CA ALA A 40 13.37 -15.66 60.59
C ALA A 40 13.08 -16.32 59.24
N GLU A 41 11.97 -17.05 59.09
CA GLU A 41 11.50 -17.58 57.80
C GLU A 41 11.26 -16.46 56.77
N ASP A 42 10.62 -15.36 57.17
CA ASP A 42 10.43 -14.19 56.29
C ASP A 42 11.76 -13.50 55.94
N ALA A 43 12.70 -13.41 56.90
CA ALA A 43 14.04 -12.87 56.63
C ALA A 43 14.85 -13.74 55.66
N ILE A 44 14.77 -15.08 55.80
CA ILE A 44 15.38 -16.05 54.88
C ILE A 44 14.84 -15.86 53.47
N ARG A 45 13.52 -15.83 53.30
CA ARG A 45 12.85 -15.66 52.00
C ARG A 45 13.27 -14.34 51.32
N ASN A 46 13.30 -13.25 52.08
CA ASN A 46 13.73 -11.93 51.58
C ASN A 46 15.22 -11.92 51.19
N PHE A 47 16.09 -12.62 51.94
CA PHE A 47 17.50 -12.75 51.60
C PHE A 47 17.71 -13.53 50.29
N CYS A 48 17.03 -14.68 50.13
CA CYS A 48 17.10 -15.47 48.89
C CYS A 48 16.66 -14.66 47.67
N LYS A 49 15.56 -13.90 47.77
CA LYS A 49 15.09 -13.02 46.69
C LYS A 49 16.10 -11.93 46.34
N ALA A 50 16.68 -11.26 47.34
CA ALA A 50 17.70 -10.24 47.12
C ALA A 50 18.99 -10.79 46.46
N GLN A 51 19.33 -12.07 46.65
CA GLN A 51 20.46 -12.69 45.93
C GLN A 51 20.12 -12.99 44.46
N LEU A 52 18.85 -13.30 44.14
CA LEU A 52 18.36 -13.54 42.78
C LEU A 52 18.21 -12.28 41.91
N GLU A 53 18.34 -11.09 42.51
CA GLU A 53 18.30 -9.79 41.82
C GLU A 53 19.69 -9.25 41.46
N LEU A 54 20.78 -9.94 41.85
CA LEU A 54 22.14 -9.49 41.57
C LEU A 54 22.50 -9.68 40.08
N PRO A 55 23.19 -8.71 39.43
CA PRO A 55 23.44 -8.75 37.98
C PRO A 55 24.34 -9.88 37.48
N SER A 56 25.11 -10.51 38.38
CA SER A 56 26.08 -11.55 38.05
C SER A 56 25.51 -12.94 38.35
N LEU A 57 24.90 -13.58 37.35
CA LEU A 57 24.55 -14.99 37.40
C LEU A 57 25.84 -15.82 37.49
N VAL A 58 25.94 -16.64 38.54
CA VAL A 58 27.09 -17.50 38.82
C VAL A 58 26.67 -18.95 38.63
N ASP A 59 27.64 -19.84 38.38
CA ASP A 59 27.40 -21.29 38.39
C ASP A 59 26.63 -21.74 39.64
N THR A 60 25.74 -22.72 39.45
CA THR A 60 24.85 -23.28 40.48
C THR A 60 25.56 -23.59 41.79
N GLN A 61 26.77 -24.18 41.74
CA GLN A 61 27.51 -24.56 42.94
C GLN A 61 28.05 -23.33 43.68
N ALA A 62 28.56 -22.34 42.93
CA ALA A 62 29.05 -21.08 43.50
C ALA A 62 27.91 -20.23 44.09
N PHE A 63 26.77 -20.13 43.40
CA PHE A 63 25.57 -19.47 43.90
C PHE A 63 25.06 -20.14 45.19
N THR A 64 24.89 -21.47 45.17
CA THR A 64 24.43 -22.24 46.34
C THR A 64 25.36 -22.06 47.54
N ALA A 65 26.67 -22.10 47.34
CA ALA A 65 27.65 -21.89 48.41
C ALA A 65 27.58 -20.47 49.01
N GLN A 66 27.42 -19.44 48.17
CA GLN A 66 27.28 -18.05 48.61
C GLN A 66 25.98 -17.83 49.41
N VAL A 67 24.85 -18.30 48.89
CA VAL A 67 23.54 -18.14 49.53
C VAL A 67 23.51 -18.91 50.86
N HIS A 68 23.96 -20.16 50.88
CA HIS A 68 24.04 -20.98 52.10
C HIS A 68 24.89 -20.31 53.20
N LEU A 69 26.06 -19.73 52.85
CA LEU A 69 26.90 -19.01 53.81
C LEU A 69 26.20 -17.76 54.39
N GLY A 70 25.36 -17.08 53.60
CA GLY A 70 24.52 -15.96 54.06
C GLY A 70 23.41 -16.42 55.00
N LEU A 71 22.69 -17.49 54.62
CA LEU A 71 21.58 -18.06 55.40
C LEU A 71 22.04 -18.60 56.77
N VAL A 72 23.20 -19.27 56.83
CA VAL A 72 23.78 -19.75 58.11
C VAL A 72 24.01 -18.58 59.09
N LYS A 73 24.54 -17.44 58.60
CA LYS A 73 24.73 -16.24 59.44
C LYS A 73 23.41 -15.62 59.89
N LEU A 74 22.41 -15.60 59.02
CA LEU A 74 21.08 -15.05 59.31
C LEU A 74 20.33 -15.88 60.38
N VAL A 75 20.44 -17.21 60.29
CA VAL A 75 19.84 -18.14 61.25
C VAL A 75 20.56 -18.12 62.59
N GLN A 76 21.89 -17.93 62.62
CA GLN A 76 22.68 -17.97 63.85
C GLN A 76 22.16 -17.01 64.94
N GLY A 77 21.88 -15.74 64.62
CA GLY A 77 21.35 -14.79 65.60
C GLY A 77 19.94 -15.14 66.12
N THR A 78 19.14 -15.81 65.30
CA THR A 78 17.83 -16.36 65.70
C THR A 78 18.00 -17.51 66.69
N LEU A 79 18.92 -18.43 66.41
CA LEU A 79 19.24 -19.56 67.30
C LEU A 79 19.83 -19.09 68.63
N GLU A 80 20.68 -18.07 68.64
CA GLU A 80 21.22 -17.48 69.87
C GLU A 80 20.10 -16.89 70.75
N THR A 81 19.09 -16.25 70.15
CA THR A 81 17.90 -15.75 70.86
C THR A 81 17.06 -16.89 71.44
N LEU A 82 16.91 -17.99 70.70
CA LEU A 82 16.15 -19.19 71.11
C LEU A 82 16.82 -19.98 72.25
N ARG A 83 18.11 -19.80 72.54
CA ARG A 83 18.77 -20.42 73.71
C ARG A 83 18.17 -20.02 75.07
N SER A 84 17.39 -18.93 75.11
CA SER A 84 16.65 -18.50 76.31
C SER A 84 15.32 -19.23 76.52
N PHE A 85 14.95 -20.15 75.64
CA PHE A 85 13.69 -20.90 75.66
C PHE A 85 13.88 -22.32 76.21
N PRO A 86 12.80 -22.99 76.67
CA PRO A 86 12.84 -24.41 77.00
C PRO A 86 13.43 -25.25 75.85
N SER A 87 14.20 -26.28 76.17
CA SER A 87 14.96 -27.05 75.19
C SER A 87 14.08 -27.75 74.14
N ASP A 88 12.89 -28.20 74.52
CA ASP A 88 11.92 -28.80 73.60
C ASP A 88 11.45 -27.79 72.53
N VAL A 89 11.18 -26.54 72.93
CA VAL A 89 10.76 -25.45 72.04
C VAL A 89 11.92 -24.97 71.16
N ALA A 90 13.14 -24.89 71.72
CA ALA A 90 14.33 -24.51 70.98
C ALA A 90 14.68 -25.54 69.88
N ASP A 91 14.62 -26.83 70.20
CA ASP A 91 14.85 -27.93 69.26
C ASP A 91 13.76 -28.01 68.17
N GLU A 92 12.50 -27.75 68.53
CA GLU A 92 11.36 -27.67 67.59
C GLU A 92 11.58 -26.56 66.56
N CYS A 93 11.89 -25.34 67.02
CA CYS A 93 12.16 -24.20 66.13
C CYS A 93 13.44 -24.38 65.30
N HIS A 94 14.50 -24.98 65.88
CA HIS A 94 15.77 -25.23 65.18
C HIS A 94 15.58 -26.19 63.99
N LYS A 95 14.85 -27.31 64.20
CA LYS A 95 14.55 -28.27 63.13
C LYS A 95 13.68 -27.66 62.04
N ALA A 96 12.68 -26.86 62.41
CA ALA A 96 11.81 -26.20 61.44
C ALA A 96 12.59 -25.18 60.59
N LEU A 97 13.45 -24.35 61.20
CA LEU A 97 14.29 -23.40 60.47
C LEU A 97 15.31 -24.09 59.55
N HIS A 98 15.90 -25.22 59.96
CA HIS A 98 16.82 -25.97 59.10
C HIS A 98 16.14 -26.47 57.82
N LEU A 99 14.98 -27.12 57.96
CA LEU A 99 14.20 -27.61 56.83
C LEU A 99 13.71 -26.47 55.92
N PHE A 100 13.42 -25.30 56.51
CA PHE A 100 13.04 -24.11 55.75
C PHE A 100 14.21 -23.53 54.95
N VAL A 101 15.42 -23.46 55.53
CA VAL A 101 16.65 -23.06 54.83
C VAL A 101 16.96 -23.98 53.66
N GLU A 102 16.91 -25.30 53.85
CA GLU A 102 17.18 -26.27 52.79
C GLU A 102 16.21 -26.09 51.61
N ARG A 103 14.92 -25.93 51.90
CA ARG A 103 13.88 -25.69 50.89
C ARG A 103 14.07 -24.38 50.13
N GLU A 104 14.30 -23.26 50.82
CA GLU A 104 14.45 -21.96 50.17
C GLU A 104 15.77 -21.86 49.37
N LEU A 105 16.81 -22.59 49.79
CA LEU A 105 18.06 -22.71 49.05
C LEU A 105 17.87 -23.53 47.76
N GLU A 106 17.12 -24.63 47.81
CA GLU A 106 16.78 -25.44 46.63
C GLU A 106 15.94 -24.63 45.61
N LEU A 107 14.92 -23.91 46.09
CA LEU A 107 14.11 -23.00 45.25
C LEU A 107 14.96 -21.89 44.62
N ALA A 108 15.82 -21.23 45.40
CA ALA A 108 16.70 -20.18 44.88
C ALA A 108 17.72 -20.74 43.86
N SER A 109 18.27 -21.93 44.10
CA SER A 109 19.17 -22.60 43.16
C SER A 109 18.48 -22.93 41.84
N LYS A 110 17.21 -23.37 41.87
CA LYS A 110 16.39 -23.61 40.67
C LYS A 110 16.13 -22.31 39.90
N SER A 111 15.68 -21.26 40.59
CA SER A 111 15.40 -19.93 40.00
C SER A 111 16.66 -19.29 39.37
N ASN A 112 17.85 -19.45 39.98
CA ASN A 112 19.12 -19.01 39.39
C ASN A 112 19.44 -19.74 38.07
N ASN A 113 19.18 -21.04 37.99
CA ASN A 113 19.42 -21.83 36.78
C ASN A 113 18.46 -21.47 35.65
N GLU A 114 17.19 -21.23 35.96
CA GLU A 114 16.17 -20.75 35.02
C GLU A 114 16.57 -19.38 34.42
N LYS A 115 17.02 -18.44 35.26
CA LYS A 115 17.56 -17.14 34.79
C LYS A 115 18.82 -17.28 33.94
N ALA A 116 19.73 -18.20 34.29
CA ALA A 116 20.94 -18.48 33.52
C ALA A 116 20.62 -19.09 32.14
N GLN A 117 19.68 -20.04 32.07
CA GLN A 117 19.18 -20.61 30.83
C GLN A 117 18.52 -19.54 29.95
N LEU A 118 17.63 -18.73 30.52
CA LEU A 118 16.97 -17.62 29.83
C LEU A 118 17.99 -16.63 29.22
N SER A 119 19.01 -16.23 30.00
CA SER A 119 20.09 -15.35 29.51
C SER A 119 20.89 -15.98 28.37
N SER A 120 21.12 -17.30 28.40
CA SER A 120 21.80 -18.03 27.34
C SER A 120 20.96 -18.04 26.05
N CYS A 121 19.67 -18.40 26.15
CA CYS A 121 18.74 -18.44 25.03
C CYS A 121 18.56 -17.05 24.37
N LYS A 122 18.41 -15.98 25.15
CA LYS A 122 18.35 -14.60 24.64
C LYS A 122 19.63 -14.23 23.86
N SER A 123 20.80 -14.60 24.37
CA SER A 123 22.10 -14.37 23.71
C SER A 123 22.23 -15.17 22.39
N GLU A 124 21.84 -16.44 22.39
CA GLU A 124 21.94 -17.31 21.21
C GLU A 124 20.98 -16.87 20.10
N LEU A 125 19.73 -16.55 20.43
CA LEU A 125 18.74 -16.06 19.46
C LEU A 125 19.22 -14.74 18.80
N LYS A 126 19.74 -13.80 19.61
CA LYS A 126 20.32 -12.55 19.11
C LYS A 126 21.52 -12.78 18.19
N SER A 127 22.43 -13.68 18.57
CA SER A 127 23.60 -14.02 17.76
C SER A 127 23.21 -14.61 16.40
N LYS A 128 22.31 -15.60 16.38
CA LYS A 128 21.85 -16.27 15.14
C LYS A 128 21.08 -15.31 14.23
N GLY A 129 20.15 -14.52 14.79
CA GLY A 129 19.35 -13.54 14.04
C GLY A 129 20.20 -12.48 13.34
N THR A 130 21.13 -11.85 14.07
CA THR A 130 22.05 -10.85 13.50
C THR A 130 22.97 -11.48 12.44
N THR A 131 23.54 -12.66 12.71
CA THR A 131 24.43 -13.37 11.76
C THR A 131 23.71 -13.72 10.46
N TRP A 132 22.43 -14.08 10.52
CA TRP A 132 21.63 -14.33 9.32
C TRP A 132 21.41 -13.05 8.51
N LEU A 133 21.03 -11.95 9.16
CA LEU A 133 20.79 -10.67 8.50
C LEU A 133 22.06 -10.13 7.84
N ASP A 134 23.19 -10.14 8.54
CA ASP A 134 24.50 -9.75 8.01
C ASP A 134 24.89 -10.58 6.78
N LYS A 135 24.56 -11.88 6.77
CA LYS A 135 24.84 -12.77 5.64
C LYS A 135 24.01 -12.44 4.40
N GLN A 136 22.74 -12.08 4.55
CA GLN A 136 21.90 -11.63 3.43
C GLN A 136 22.32 -10.25 2.90
N ILE A 137 22.70 -9.34 3.81
CA ILE A 137 23.29 -8.05 3.46
C ILE A 137 24.59 -8.23 2.66
N ALA A 138 25.43 -9.20 3.05
CA ALA A 138 26.71 -9.49 2.40
C ALA A 138 26.57 -10.22 1.05
N SER A 139 25.51 -11.01 0.82
CA SER A 139 25.27 -11.65 -0.49
C SER A 139 24.76 -10.67 -1.55
N GLY A 140 24.19 -9.53 -1.16
CA GLY A 140 23.64 -8.52 -2.07
C GLY A 140 22.42 -9.01 -2.87
N THR A 141 21.83 -10.13 -2.48
CA THR A 141 20.63 -10.72 -3.09
C THR A 141 19.37 -10.08 -2.52
N PRO A 142 18.32 -9.83 -3.32
CA PRO A 142 17.05 -9.32 -2.80
C PRO A 142 16.44 -10.24 -1.73
N PHE A 143 16.01 -9.65 -0.62
CA PHE A 143 15.25 -10.34 0.43
C PHE A 143 14.27 -9.39 1.13
N THR A 144 13.19 -9.95 1.68
CA THR A 144 12.08 -9.20 2.27
C THR A 144 12.14 -9.15 3.80
N ILE A 145 11.38 -8.23 4.40
CA ILE A 145 11.18 -8.21 5.87
C ILE A 145 10.51 -9.51 6.35
N SER A 146 9.56 -10.06 5.59
CA SER A 146 8.88 -11.30 5.96
C SER A 146 9.82 -12.50 6.02
N MET A 147 10.86 -12.57 5.18
CA MET A 147 11.89 -13.61 5.29
C MET A 147 12.71 -13.49 6.58
N LEU A 148 12.94 -12.27 7.08
CA LEU A 148 13.60 -12.03 8.38
C LEU A 148 12.68 -12.42 9.54
N GLU A 149 11.38 -12.10 9.45
CA GLU A 149 10.35 -12.48 10.43
C GLU A 149 10.22 -14.01 10.53
N GLU A 150 10.08 -14.70 9.40
CA GLU A 150 9.99 -16.16 9.32
C GLU A 150 11.25 -16.85 9.86
N GLU A 151 12.44 -16.38 9.51
CA GLU A 151 13.69 -16.97 10.02
C GLU A 151 13.84 -16.74 11.54
N LEU A 152 13.52 -15.54 12.05
CA LEU A 152 13.59 -15.28 13.49
C LEU A 152 12.56 -16.11 14.26
N LEU A 153 11.37 -16.32 13.69
CA LEU A 153 10.34 -17.19 14.25
C LEU A 153 10.80 -18.66 14.24
N ARG A 154 11.43 -19.13 13.16
CA ARG A 154 12.02 -20.47 13.04
C ARG A 154 13.15 -20.69 14.04
N LEU A 155 13.99 -19.67 14.26
CA LEU A 155 15.04 -19.70 15.28
C LEU A 155 14.45 -19.74 16.70
N HIS A 156 13.40 -18.96 16.97
CA HIS A 156 12.71 -18.98 18.26
C HIS A 156 12.03 -20.33 18.53
N ALA A 157 11.33 -20.89 17.54
CA ALA A 157 10.72 -22.22 17.63
C ALA A 157 11.72 -23.40 17.71
N SER A 158 13.03 -23.13 17.64
CA SER A 158 14.08 -24.15 17.84
C SER A 158 14.51 -24.34 19.30
N PHE A 159 14.03 -23.49 20.21
CA PHE A 159 14.24 -23.63 21.65
C PHE A 159 13.08 -24.44 22.27
N ASP A 160 13.43 -25.36 23.17
CA ASP A 160 12.46 -26.13 23.98
C ASP A 160 12.51 -25.61 25.42
N PHE A 161 11.35 -25.24 25.96
CA PHE A 161 11.21 -24.60 27.27
C PHE A 161 10.47 -25.49 28.29
N GLY A 162 9.92 -26.64 27.88
CA GLY A 162 9.07 -27.48 28.73
C GLY A 162 7.70 -26.88 29.06
N GLU A 163 6.88 -27.60 29.84
CA GLU A 163 5.62 -27.06 30.38
C GLU A 163 5.90 -26.26 31.66
N PRO A 164 5.50 -24.98 31.76
CA PRO A 164 5.68 -24.18 32.97
C PRO A 164 4.77 -24.68 34.11
N ASN A 165 5.31 -24.78 35.31
CA ASN A 165 4.60 -25.16 36.52
C ASN A 165 4.35 -23.93 37.41
N PRO A 166 3.20 -23.24 37.29
CA PRO A 166 2.91 -22.00 38.01
C PRO A 166 2.77 -22.15 39.54
N ALA A 167 2.89 -23.36 40.09
CA ALA A 167 2.95 -23.61 41.53
C ALA A 167 4.38 -23.64 42.10
N VAL A 168 5.41 -23.64 41.24
CA VAL A 168 6.83 -23.83 41.63
C VAL A 168 7.77 -22.86 40.92
N ASP A 169 7.46 -22.45 39.69
CA ASP A 169 8.36 -21.68 38.84
C ASP A 169 8.12 -20.17 39.06
N GLU A 170 9.17 -19.41 39.41
CA GLU A 170 9.08 -17.96 39.61
C GLU A 170 9.19 -17.16 38.30
N VAL A 171 9.63 -17.79 37.19
CA VAL A 171 9.89 -17.14 35.90
C VAL A 171 9.29 -17.95 34.75
N ASP A 172 8.38 -17.34 33.99
CA ASP A 172 7.89 -17.90 32.72
C ASP A 172 8.93 -17.62 31.60
N ILE A 173 9.80 -18.61 31.37
CA ILE A 173 10.86 -18.54 30.36
C ILE A 173 10.29 -18.37 28.94
N GLU A 174 9.15 -18.99 28.63
CA GLU A 174 8.53 -18.90 27.30
C GLU A 174 8.01 -17.49 27.04
N GLN A 175 7.33 -16.89 28.03
CA GLN A 175 6.83 -15.52 27.95
C GLN A 175 7.98 -14.49 27.83
N GLU A 176 9.00 -14.62 28.66
CA GLU A 176 10.21 -13.78 28.62
C GLU A 176 10.98 -13.89 27.28
N MET A 177 10.95 -15.06 26.63
CA MET A 177 11.51 -15.26 25.29
C MET A 177 10.62 -14.70 24.18
N ARG A 178 9.28 -14.75 24.31
CA ARG A 178 8.34 -14.07 23.40
C ARG A 178 8.54 -12.55 23.41
N GLU A 179 8.68 -11.95 24.59
CA GLU A 179 8.91 -10.51 24.74
C GLU A 179 10.28 -10.09 24.17
N PHE A 180 11.33 -10.87 24.46
CA PHE A 180 12.65 -10.61 23.88
C PHE A 180 12.70 -10.82 22.36
N HIS A 181 11.99 -11.80 21.82
CA HIS A 181 11.85 -12.00 20.37
C HIS A 181 11.24 -10.77 19.70
N ALA A 182 10.16 -10.21 20.26
CA ALA A 182 9.52 -9.01 19.72
C ALA A 182 10.46 -7.80 19.72
N GLN A 183 11.22 -7.60 20.81
CA GLN A 183 12.21 -6.52 20.90
C GLN A 183 13.37 -6.70 19.90
N LEU A 184 13.91 -7.92 19.78
CA LEU A 184 14.97 -8.25 18.83
C LEU A 184 14.52 -8.09 17.37
N LEU A 185 13.25 -8.39 17.07
CA LEU A 185 12.70 -8.20 15.74
C LEU A 185 12.67 -6.72 15.34
N ASP A 186 12.32 -5.82 16.26
CA ASP A 186 12.34 -4.37 16.00
C ASP A 186 13.78 -3.86 15.76
N ASP A 187 14.75 -4.30 16.58
CA ASP A 187 16.17 -4.00 16.39
C ASP A 187 16.68 -4.44 15.01
N LEU A 188 16.34 -5.67 14.58
CA LEU A 188 16.75 -6.20 13.26
C LEU A 188 16.01 -5.52 12.10
N LYS A 189 14.74 -5.14 12.26
CA LYS A 189 14.00 -4.32 11.28
C LYS A 189 14.64 -2.94 11.08
N ARG A 190 15.11 -2.29 12.15
CA ARG A 190 15.85 -1.01 12.07
C ARG A 190 17.15 -1.17 11.27
N GLN A 191 17.90 -2.25 11.49
CA GLN A 191 19.11 -2.56 10.72
C GLN A 191 18.81 -2.81 9.23
N TYR A 192 17.73 -3.57 8.93
CA TYR A 192 17.26 -3.78 7.56
C TYR A 192 16.92 -2.46 6.86
N THR A 193 16.14 -1.57 7.49
CA THR A 193 15.80 -0.25 6.95
C THR A 193 17.05 0.59 6.65
N PHE A 194 18.08 0.53 7.50
CA PHE A 194 19.35 1.21 7.24
C PHE A 194 20.12 0.64 6.03
N HIS A 195 20.05 -0.68 5.80
CA HIS A 195 20.58 -1.29 4.58
C HIS A 195 19.80 -0.84 3.34
N ILE A 196 18.46 -0.88 3.40
CA ILE A 196 17.59 -0.49 2.29
C ILE A 196 17.81 0.96 1.85
N ARG A 197 18.01 1.90 2.79
CA ARG A 197 18.43 3.29 2.49
C ARG A 197 19.62 3.35 1.52
N ARG A 198 20.63 2.50 1.73
CA ARG A 198 21.83 2.45 0.88
C ARG A 198 21.55 1.87 -0.51
N VAL A 199 20.68 0.87 -0.58
CA VAL A 199 20.23 0.25 -1.85
C VAL A 199 19.40 1.25 -2.67
N VAL A 200 18.50 2.01 -2.04
CA VAL A 200 17.72 3.06 -2.70
C VAL A 200 18.61 4.17 -3.25
N LEU A 201 19.62 4.62 -2.50
CA LEU A 201 20.60 5.61 -3.00
C LEU A 201 21.37 5.10 -4.24
N GLN A 202 21.68 3.80 -4.31
CA GLN A 202 22.28 3.20 -5.52
C GLN A 202 21.31 3.23 -6.70
N PHE A 203 20.03 2.87 -6.51
CA PHE A 203 19.01 2.95 -7.55
C PHE A 203 18.76 4.38 -8.04
N ILE A 204 18.78 5.39 -7.15
CA ILE A 204 18.72 6.81 -7.54
C ILE A 204 19.91 7.14 -8.47
N GLY A 205 21.13 6.71 -8.14
CA GLY A 205 22.31 6.89 -8.99
C GLY A 205 22.15 6.26 -10.39
N THR A 206 21.69 5.02 -10.44
CA THR A 206 21.42 4.30 -11.70
C THR A 206 20.34 4.99 -12.54
N ALA A 207 19.22 5.40 -11.91
CA ALA A 207 18.13 6.12 -12.56
C ALA A 207 18.62 7.43 -13.21
N LYS A 208 19.42 8.23 -12.50
CA LYS A 208 20.00 9.47 -13.03
C LYS A 208 20.86 9.21 -14.27
N SER A 209 21.73 8.20 -14.24
CA SER A 209 22.59 7.86 -15.38
C SER A 209 21.83 7.31 -16.60
N LEU A 210 20.75 6.55 -16.37
CA LEU A 210 19.88 6.08 -17.46
C LEU A 210 19.10 7.24 -18.09
N LEU A 211 18.62 8.19 -17.27
CA LEU A 211 17.90 9.36 -17.76
C LEU A 211 18.80 10.27 -18.62
N GLU A 212 20.04 10.51 -18.22
CA GLU A 212 21.01 11.23 -19.06
C GLU A 212 21.23 10.55 -20.43
N LYS A 213 21.36 9.22 -20.46
CA LYS A 213 21.56 8.45 -21.70
C LYS A 213 20.35 8.52 -22.65
N GLU A 214 19.14 8.40 -22.10
CA GLU A 214 17.90 8.52 -22.86
C GLU A 214 17.75 9.91 -23.51
N LEU A 215 18.07 10.98 -22.78
CA LEU A 215 17.90 12.34 -23.26
C LEU A 215 18.97 12.79 -24.28
N GLN A 216 20.18 12.19 -24.26
CA GLN A 216 21.24 12.47 -25.25
C GLN A 216 20.82 12.22 -26.70
N VAL A 217 19.74 11.46 -26.95
CA VAL A 217 19.21 11.16 -28.28
C VAL A 217 18.28 12.28 -28.82
N ILE A 218 17.93 13.28 -28.00
CA ILE A 218 17.03 14.38 -28.40
C ILE A 218 17.76 15.36 -29.34
N VAL A 219 17.17 15.62 -30.51
CA VAL A 219 17.66 16.59 -31.50
C VAL A 219 16.88 17.91 -31.37
N LEU A 220 17.62 19.02 -31.25
CA LEU A 220 17.10 20.38 -31.12
C LEU A 220 17.39 21.21 -32.40
N PRO A 221 16.59 22.24 -32.74
CA PRO A 221 15.44 22.75 -31.99
C PRO A 221 14.13 21.99 -32.27
N MET A 222 13.24 21.96 -31.28
CA MET A 222 11.90 21.38 -31.37
C MET A 222 10.87 22.19 -30.57
N PRO A 223 9.54 21.97 -30.73
CA PRO A 223 8.54 22.66 -29.92
C PRO A 223 8.67 22.34 -28.43
N ASP A 224 8.67 23.36 -27.58
CA ASP A 224 8.85 23.23 -26.11
C ASP A 224 7.86 22.24 -25.45
N GLN A 225 6.64 22.13 -25.97
CA GLN A 225 5.67 21.13 -25.51
C GLN A 225 6.18 19.71 -25.76
N LYS A 226 6.64 19.41 -26.99
CA LYS A 226 7.19 18.09 -27.35
C LYS A 226 8.49 17.78 -26.59
N LEU A 227 9.28 18.79 -26.27
CA LEU A 227 10.48 18.61 -25.44
C LEU A 227 10.10 18.13 -24.03
N ARG A 228 9.10 18.76 -23.40
CA ARG A 228 8.59 18.34 -22.09
C ARG A 228 7.94 16.94 -22.14
N GLU A 229 7.10 16.68 -23.13
CA GLU A 229 6.50 15.35 -23.37
C GLU A 229 7.60 14.28 -23.48
N ARG A 230 8.65 14.52 -24.28
CA ARG A 230 9.71 13.53 -24.49
C ARG A 230 10.57 13.29 -23.25
N ILE A 231 10.84 14.32 -22.45
CA ILE A 231 11.56 14.19 -21.17
C ILE A 231 10.72 13.40 -20.16
N HIS A 232 9.41 13.62 -20.12
CA HIS A 232 8.49 12.87 -19.27
C HIS A 232 8.41 11.39 -19.66
N GLU A 233 8.26 11.08 -20.95
CA GLU A 233 8.28 9.71 -21.46
C GLU A 233 9.58 8.95 -21.11
N SER A 234 10.74 9.64 -21.14
CA SER A 234 12.02 9.04 -20.72
C SER A 234 12.10 8.83 -19.20
N LYS A 235 11.53 9.73 -18.39
CA LYS A 235 11.39 9.52 -16.94
C LYS A 235 10.58 8.26 -16.65
N GLU A 236 9.41 8.09 -17.28
CA GLU A 236 8.54 6.93 -17.08
C GLU A 236 9.24 5.62 -17.45
N ARG A 237 9.93 5.56 -18.59
CA ARG A 237 10.72 4.37 -18.99
C ARG A 237 11.79 4.03 -17.95
N VAL A 238 12.57 5.00 -17.50
CA VAL A 238 13.64 4.78 -16.51
C VAL A 238 13.07 4.34 -15.16
N VAL A 239 11.93 4.89 -14.72
CA VAL A 239 11.27 4.46 -13.48
C VAL A 239 10.77 3.02 -13.59
N LEU A 240 10.21 2.61 -14.73
CA LEU A 240 9.79 1.22 -14.97
C LEU A 240 10.98 0.24 -15.00
N ASP A 241 12.08 0.60 -15.68
CA ASP A 241 13.29 -0.22 -15.73
C ASP A 241 13.88 -0.42 -14.32
N ILE A 242 13.92 0.63 -13.49
CA ILE A 242 14.40 0.54 -12.10
C ILE A 242 13.42 -0.24 -11.21
N ALA A 243 12.11 -0.04 -11.38
CA ALA A 243 11.08 -0.79 -10.64
C ALA A 243 11.18 -2.32 -10.91
N SER A 244 11.60 -2.73 -12.11
CA SER A 244 11.87 -4.14 -12.41
C SER A 244 13.08 -4.69 -11.62
N GLN A 245 14.13 -3.89 -11.44
CA GLN A 245 15.33 -4.26 -10.66
C GLN A 245 15.09 -4.22 -9.14
N MET A 246 14.06 -3.49 -8.70
CA MET A 246 13.60 -3.41 -7.31
C MET A 246 12.76 -4.62 -6.88
N GLN A 247 12.36 -5.53 -7.78
CA GLN A 247 11.58 -6.71 -7.41
C GLN A 247 12.36 -7.64 -6.45
N GLY A 248 11.65 -8.18 -5.45
CA GLY A 248 12.21 -9.06 -4.43
C GLY A 248 12.74 -8.36 -3.16
N TRP A 249 12.81 -7.03 -3.15
CA TRP A 249 13.13 -6.23 -1.96
C TRP A 249 11.86 -5.75 -1.25
N SER A 250 11.91 -5.49 0.06
CA SER A 250 10.87 -4.75 0.79
C SER A 250 11.36 -3.33 1.07
N PHE A 251 10.70 -2.33 0.49
CA PHE A 251 11.03 -0.92 0.73
C PHE A 251 10.01 -0.28 1.68
N PRO A 252 10.44 0.44 2.74
CA PRO A 252 9.56 1.35 3.46
C PRO A 252 9.01 2.43 2.52
N GLN A 253 7.77 2.86 2.76
CA GLN A 253 7.09 3.86 1.91
C GLN A 253 7.88 5.17 1.82
N GLU A 254 8.46 5.63 2.94
CA GLU A 254 9.33 6.82 3.02
C GLU A 254 10.49 6.77 2.01
N GLU A 255 11.12 5.61 1.84
CA GLU A 255 12.27 5.43 0.95
C GLU A 255 11.86 5.44 -0.53
N MET A 256 10.66 4.94 -0.84
CA MET A 256 10.09 5.01 -2.19
C MET A 256 9.64 6.42 -2.57
N VAL A 257 9.11 7.18 -1.60
CA VAL A 257 8.86 8.62 -1.77
C VAL A 257 10.17 9.37 -2.00
N HIS A 258 11.22 9.07 -1.23
CA HIS A 258 12.54 9.67 -1.43
C HIS A 258 13.12 9.37 -2.83
N PHE A 259 13.02 8.12 -3.30
CA PHE A 259 13.37 7.74 -4.67
C PHE A 259 12.59 8.55 -5.73
N GLY A 260 11.26 8.60 -5.60
CA GLY A 260 10.38 9.31 -6.53
C GLY A 260 10.69 10.81 -6.61
N ASN A 261 10.94 11.45 -5.46
CA ASN A 261 11.31 12.86 -5.37
C ASN A 261 12.68 13.11 -6.01
N ALA A 262 13.70 12.33 -5.66
CA ALA A 262 15.06 12.50 -6.18
C ALA A 262 15.17 12.31 -7.71
N VAL A 263 14.36 11.43 -8.30
CA VAL A 263 14.24 11.27 -9.76
C VAL A 263 13.48 12.44 -10.39
N THR A 264 12.42 12.93 -9.72
CA THR A 264 11.59 14.04 -10.23
C THR A 264 12.34 15.37 -10.23
N GLU A 265 13.03 15.73 -9.14
CA GLU A 265 13.89 16.92 -9.05
C GLU A 265 14.96 16.93 -10.15
N TYR A 266 15.62 15.79 -10.36
CA TYR A 266 16.66 15.68 -11.37
C TYR A 266 16.10 15.72 -12.80
N THR A 267 14.90 15.18 -13.03
CA THR A 267 14.17 15.36 -14.29
C THR A 267 13.89 16.84 -14.57
N GLN A 268 13.49 17.62 -13.56
CA GLN A 268 13.25 19.06 -13.68
C GLN A 268 14.56 19.82 -14.01
N GLN A 269 15.68 19.48 -13.35
CA GLN A 269 16.99 20.06 -13.65
C GLN A 269 17.40 19.83 -15.12
N LEU A 270 17.17 18.62 -15.64
CA LEU A 270 17.42 18.30 -17.06
C LEU A 270 16.45 19.05 -17.98
N GLN A 271 15.17 19.16 -17.63
CA GLN A 271 14.18 19.93 -18.40
C GLN A 271 14.58 21.40 -18.57
N ASP A 272 15.04 22.05 -17.51
CA ASP A 272 15.51 23.44 -17.55
C ASP A 272 16.78 23.60 -18.40
N ALA A 273 17.70 22.62 -18.34
CA ALA A 273 18.91 22.60 -19.15
C ALA A 273 18.61 22.44 -20.64
N TYR A 274 17.77 21.46 -21.02
CA TYR A 274 17.38 21.22 -22.41
C TYR A 274 16.53 22.37 -22.97
N SER A 275 15.65 22.98 -22.17
CA SER A 275 14.86 24.16 -22.60
C SER A 275 15.76 25.36 -22.94
N LYS A 276 16.82 25.61 -22.15
CA LYS A 276 17.82 26.65 -22.46
C LYS A 276 18.56 26.37 -23.77
N GLN A 277 18.97 25.11 -24.01
CA GLN A 277 19.60 24.71 -25.27
C GLN A 277 18.64 24.86 -26.47
N ASN A 278 17.37 24.48 -26.31
CA ASN A 278 16.34 24.56 -27.34
C ASN A 278 16.07 26.00 -27.80
N GLN A 279 15.99 26.92 -26.84
CA GLN A 279 15.83 28.36 -27.11
C GLN A 279 17.04 28.95 -27.86
N SER A 280 18.26 28.49 -27.57
CA SER A 280 19.46 28.91 -28.31
C SER A 280 19.42 28.42 -29.76
N ALA A 281 19.16 27.11 -29.97
CA ALA A 281 19.09 26.51 -31.30
C ALA A 281 17.98 27.11 -32.18
N SER A 282 16.84 27.49 -31.58
CA SER A 282 15.74 28.16 -32.29
C SER A 282 16.12 29.55 -32.80
N LYS A 283 16.87 30.34 -32.01
CA LYS A 283 17.34 31.68 -32.39
C LYS A 283 18.29 31.62 -33.60
N ASP A 284 19.21 30.65 -33.61
CA ASP A 284 20.14 30.44 -34.72
C ASP A 284 19.44 30.00 -36.01
N SER A 285 18.42 29.15 -35.90
CA SER A 285 17.60 28.72 -37.04
C SER A 285 16.87 29.90 -37.70
N ALA A 286 16.14 30.69 -36.89
CA ALA A 286 15.42 31.86 -37.36
C ALA A 286 16.35 32.93 -38.00
N ALA A 287 17.57 33.09 -37.46
CA ALA A 287 18.57 34.00 -38.03
C ALA A 287 19.03 33.57 -39.43
N ARG A 288 19.25 32.26 -39.66
CA ARG A 288 19.61 31.72 -40.99
C ARG A 288 18.46 31.89 -41.99
N GLU A 289 17.23 31.61 -41.56
CA GLU A 289 16.06 31.68 -42.44
C GLU A 289 15.77 33.11 -42.90
N ALA A 290 15.87 34.09 -41.99
CA ALA A 290 15.76 35.51 -42.34
C ALA A 290 16.86 35.96 -43.33
N SER A 291 18.09 35.47 -43.16
CA SER A 291 19.19 35.77 -44.08
C SER A 291 18.96 35.17 -45.48
N ALA A 292 18.37 33.97 -45.56
CA ALA A 292 18.04 33.33 -46.83
C ALA A 292 16.92 34.08 -47.58
N ARG A 293 15.83 34.44 -46.88
CA ARG A 293 14.73 35.25 -47.46
C ARG A 293 15.23 36.60 -47.99
N TYR A 294 16.12 37.27 -47.25
CA TYR A 294 16.72 38.53 -47.68
C TYR A 294 17.57 38.39 -48.95
N LYS A 295 18.38 37.31 -49.06
CA LYS A 295 19.19 37.06 -50.27
C LYS A 295 18.32 36.91 -51.52
N VAL A 296 17.24 36.12 -51.45
CA VAL A 296 16.30 35.93 -52.56
C VAL A 296 15.66 37.26 -53.00
N ALA A 297 15.28 38.13 -52.05
CA ALA A 297 14.74 39.45 -52.37
C ALA A 297 15.76 40.38 -53.04
N LYS A 298 17.05 40.34 -52.61
CA LYS A 298 18.13 41.11 -53.26
C LYS A 298 18.34 40.65 -54.70
N ASP A 299 18.44 39.35 -54.92
CA ASP A 299 18.72 38.78 -56.25
C ASP A 299 17.57 39.11 -57.24
N ALA A 300 16.31 39.08 -56.78
CA ALA A 300 15.14 39.48 -57.57
C ALA A 300 15.12 40.97 -57.95
N LEU A 301 15.45 41.88 -57.01
CA LEU A 301 15.57 43.32 -57.29
C LEU A 301 16.64 43.60 -58.34
N MET A 302 17.82 43.00 -58.20
CA MET A 302 18.94 43.19 -59.14
C MET A 302 18.59 42.71 -60.56
N HIS A 303 17.87 41.58 -60.68
CA HIS A 303 17.42 41.08 -61.98
C HIS A 303 16.40 42.03 -62.62
N SER A 304 15.38 42.47 -61.87
CA SER A 304 14.36 43.41 -62.37
C SER A 304 14.95 44.77 -62.79
N LEU A 305 15.97 45.26 -62.08
CA LEU A 305 16.62 46.52 -62.40
C LEU A 305 17.45 46.42 -63.69
N ASN A 306 18.20 45.33 -63.87
CA ASN A 306 19.01 45.11 -65.07
C ASN A 306 18.15 45.03 -66.34
N GLU A 307 17.03 44.30 -66.32
CA GLU A 307 16.08 44.24 -67.45
C GLU A 307 15.54 45.65 -67.82
N ALA A 308 15.11 46.42 -66.82
CA ALA A 308 14.59 47.77 -67.03
C ALA A 308 15.65 48.75 -67.58
N ILE A 309 16.91 48.63 -67.15
CA ILE A 309 18.02 49.44 -67.68
C ILE A 309 18.32 49.06 -69.13
N ILE A 310 18.41 47.77 -69.46
CA ILE A 310 18.72 47.28 -70.81
C ILE A 310 17.64 47.72 -71.82
N GLY A 311 16.36 47.64 -71.45
CA GLY A 311 15.24 47.98 -72.33
C GLY A 311 15.06 49.46 -72.67
N ALA A 312 15.78 50.37 -71.98
CA ALA A 312 15.56 51.82 -72.09
C ALA A 312 16.83 52.64 -72.42
N ILE A 313 17.88 52.01 -72.96
CA ILE A 313 19.03 52.71 -73.54
C ILE A 313 18.67 53.27 -74.94
N PRO A 314 18.99 54.54 -75.27
CA PRO A 314 19.71 55.52 -74.46
C PRO A 314 18.80 56.33 -73.52
N MET A 315 19.19 56.41 -72.24
CA MET A 315 18.52 57.19 -71.18
C MET A 315 19.44 58.25 -70.57
N SER A 316 18.87 59.29 -69.97
CA SER A 316 19.60 60.26 -69.16
C SER A 316 19.89 59.74 -67.74
N VAL A 317 20.88 60.33 -67.07
CA VAL A 317 21.24 59.97 -65.68
C VAL A 317 20.05 60.20 -64.74
N ASP A 318 19.33 61.32 -64.89
CA ASP A 318 18.13 61.64 -64.09
C ASP A 318 16.95 60.70 -64.34
N ALA A 319 16.93 59.95 -65.46
CA ALA A 319 15.93 58.92 -65.72
C ALA A 319 16.30 57.60 -65.03
N LEU A 320 17.59 57.25 -65.03
CA LEU A 320 18.13 56.09 -64.33
C LEU A 320 17.93 56.18 -62.80
N GLU A 321 18.20 57.34 -62.21
CA GLU A 321 18.04 57.57 -60.77
C GLU A 321 16.58 57.38 -60.32
N ARG A 322 15.61 57.93 -61.08
CA ARG A 322 14.17 57.76 -60.79
C ARG A 322 13.69 56.32 -60.95
N LEU A 323 14.18 55.59 -61.95
CA LEU A 323 13.88 54.16 -62.14
C LEU A 323 14.38 53.31 -60.96
N TYR A 324 15.57 53.62 -60.45
CA TYR A 324 16.11 52.96 -59.27
C TYR A 324 15.29 53.25 -58.00
N ASP A 325 14.97 54.52 -57.73
CA ASP A 325 14.20 54.91 -56.55
C ASP A 325 12.80 54.26 -56.53
N GLU A 326 12.13 54.15 -57.68
CA GLU A 326 10.83 53.48 -57.78
C GLU A 326 10.92 51.97 -57.48
N HIS A 327 11.91 51.28 -58.06
CA HIS A 327 12.10 49.85 -57.81
C HIS A 327 12.57 49.55 -56.37
N LEU A 328 13.46 50.38 -55.82
CA LEU A 328 13.90 50.26 -54.43
C LEU A 328 12.71 50.44 -53.46
N LEU A 329 11.88 51.47 -53.67
CA LEU A 329 10.70 51.74 -52.83
C LEU A 329 9.71 50.56 -52.84
N ARG A 330 9.45 49.96 -54.02
CA ARG A 330 8.59 48.77 -54.15
C ARG A 330 9.14 47.56 -53.37
N THR A 331 10.43 47.27 -53.47
CA THR A 331 11.05 46.16 -52.71
C THR A 331 11.08 46.46 -51.20
N CYS A 332 11.28 47.72 -50.79
CA CYS A 332 11.17 48.10 -49.38
C CYS A 332 9.76 47.87 -48.81
N THR A 333 8.70 48.16 -49.56
CA THR A 333 7.30 47.85 -49.15
C THR A 333 6.96 46.36 -49.13
N GLN A 334 7.72 45.51 -49.84
CA GLN A 334 7.53 44.05 -49.80
C GLN A 334 8.27 43.38 -48.62
N LEU A 335 9.22 44.08 -48.00
CA LEU A 335 10.03 43.58 -46.88
C LEU A 335 9.60 44.12 -45.51
N SER A 336 8.59 44.98 -45.46
CA SER A 336 8.22 45.73 -44.25
C SER A 336 7.29 44.97 -43.29
N ASP A 337 7.79 43.90 -42.66
CA ASP A 337 7.19 43.25 -41.48
C ASP A 337 8.05 43.49 -40.21
N GLY A 338 7.91 44.69 -39.65
CA GLY A 338 7.91 44.89 -38.19
C GLY A 338 9.22 45.14 -37.41
N HIS A 339 10.43 45.13 -37.98
CA HIS A 339 11.68 45.30 -37.19
C HIS A 339 12.65 46.36 -37.73
N GLN A 340 12.49 47.62 -37.27
CA GLN A 340 13.19 48.81 -37.76
C GLN A 340 14.74 48.74 -37.67
N ILE A 341 15.32 48.13 -36.65
CA ILE A 341 16.77 48.26 -36.32
C ILE A 341 17.69 47.53 -37.33
N LYS A 342 17.20 46.51 -38.06
CA LYS A 342 18.02 45.80 -39.06
C LYS A 342 18.05 46.48 -40.44
N HIS A 343 17.15 47.42 -40.73
CA HIS A 343 17.08 48.07 -42.04
C HIS A 343 18.34 48.90 -42.35
N GLU A 344 18.93 49.58 -41.36
CA GLU A 344 19.88 50.66 -41.64
C GLU A 344 21.24 50.19 -42.19
N LYS A 345 21.86 49.16 -41.57
CA LYS A 345 23.08 48.53 -42.11
C LYS A 345 22.89 47.91 -43.49
N ILE A 346 21.68 47.45 -43.78
CA ILE A 346 21.33 46.78 -45.04
C ILE A 346 21.09 47.82 -46.14
N MET A 347 20.41 48.92 -45.82
CA MET A 347 20.26 50.09 -46.70
C MET A 347 21.62 50.72 -47.05
N GLN A 348 22.59 50.72 -46.12
CA GLN A 348 23.96 51.14 -46.40
C GLN A 348 24.65 50.22 -47.43
N SER A 349 24.46 48.90 -47.36
CA SER A 349 25.00 47.97 -48.36
C SER A 349 24.38 48.18 -49.75
N LEU A 350 23.05 48.36 -49.85
CA LEU A 350 22.39 48.62 -51.13
C LEU A 350 22.81 49.96 -51.76
N LYS A 351 23.05 51.00 -50.94
CA LYS A 351 23.61 52.28 -51.40
C LYS A 351 25.06 52.17 -51.89
N ALA A 352 25.87 51.27 -51.32
CA ALA A 352 27.23 51.02 -51.80
C ALA A 352 27.24 50.26 -53.15
N ASP A 353 26.34 49.29 -53.32
CA ASP A 353 26.15 48.59 -54.59
C ASP A 353 25.68 49.56 -55.69
N LEU A 354 24.74 50.47 -55.37
CA LEU A 354 24.29 51.54 -56.27
C LEU A 354 25.44 52.46 -56.72
N ALA A 355 26.26 52.95 -55.78
CA ALA A 355 27.38 53.82 -56.11
C ALA A 355 28.36 53.15 -57.09
N THR A 356 28.56 51.84 -56.95
CA THR A 356 29.39 51.03 -57.85
C THR A 356 28.76 50.91 -59.24
N LEU A 357 27.45 50.65 -59.33
CA LEU A 357 26.72 50.54 -60.59
C LEU A 357 26.67 51.88 -61.35
N MET A 358 26.42 53.00 -60.66
CA MET A 358 26.44 54.35 -61.24
C MET A 358 27.83 54.73 -61.75
N MET A 359 28.91 54.29 -61.08
CA MET A 359 30.28 54.50 -61.55
C MET A 359 30.58 53.69 -62.82
N GLN A 360 30.08 52.45 -62.92
CA GLN A 360 30.18 51.64 -64.15
C GLN A 360 29.38 52.26 -65.31
N LEU A 361 28.14 52.69 -65.08
CA LEU A 361 27.30 53.35 -66.10
C LEU A 361 27.86 54.70 -66.55
N LYS A 362 28.42 55.52 -65.65
CA LYS A 362 29.18 56.73 -66.04
C LYS A 362 30.39 56.40 -66.90
N THR A 363 31.12 55.32 -66.58
CA THR A 363 32.26 54.85 -67.40
C THR A 363 31.79 54.43 -68.79
N ILE A 364 30.72 53.63 -68.90
CA ILE A 364 30.13 53.19 -70.17
C ILE A 364 29.66 54.39 -71.01
N ASN A 365 28.93 55.34 -70.41
CA ASN A 365 28.46 56.54 -71.11
C ASN A 365 29.63 57.44 -71.58
N THR A 366 30.74 57.49 -70.82
CA THR A 366 31.97 58.16 -71.25
C THR A 366 32.60 57.45 -72.44
N CYS A 367 32.69 56.12 -72.42
CA CYS A 367 33.22 55.30 -73.52
C CYS A 367 32.38 55.43 -74.81
N VAL A 368 31.05 55.51 -74.71
CA VAL A 368 30.16 55.72 -75.87
C VAL A 368 30.38 57.11 -76.50
N ASN A 369 30.54 58.16 -75.69
CA ASN A 369 30.82 59.51 -76.19
C ASN A 369 32.21 59.65 -76.83
N VAL A 370 33.23 58.91 -76.36
CA VAL A 370 34.55 58.86 -77.01
C VAL A 370 34.49 58.12 -78.36
N ARG A 371 33.67 57.08 -78.47
CA ARG A 371 33.59 56.22 -79.67
C ARG A 371 33.03 56.92 -80.91
N ILE A 372 32.28 58.02 -80.75
CA ILE A 372 31.80 58.86 -81.86
C ILE A 372 32.93 59.70 -82.50
N ARG A 373 34.05 59.96 -81.80
CA ARG A 373 35.21 60.68 -82.36
C ARG A 373 36.29 59.78 -82.99
N ALA A 374 36.26 58.47 -82.74
CA ALA A 374 37.25 57.53 -83.24
C ALA A 374 36.82 56.78 -84.53
N LEU A 375 35.77 57.24 -85.21
CA LEU A 375 35.10 56.52 -86.29
C LEU A 375 35.50 57.05 -87.69
N ASN A 376 36.78 57.36 -87.89
CA ASN A 376 37.27 57.89 -89.18
C ASN A 376 38.68 57.40 -89.60
N LEU A 377 39.32 56.48 -88.87
CA LEU A 377 40.60 55.90 -89.30
C LEU A 377 40.67 54.39 -89.02
N VAL A 378 41.04 53.65 -90.08
CA VAL A 378 41.64 52.30 -90.09
C VAL A 378 40.69 51.07 -89.99
N ASN A 379 40.47 50.49 -91.19
CA ASN A 379 40.48 49.06 -91.56
C ASN A 379 39.45 48.09 -90.95
N PHE A 380 38.79 47.21 -91.72
CA PHE A 380 39.28 46.22 -92.69
C PHE A 380 40.07 45.07 -92.03
N CYS A 381 39.69 43.82 -92.34
CA CYS A 381 40.15 42.55 -91.75
C CYS A 381 39.71 42.22 -90.30
N SER A 382 38.57 41.53 -90.15
CA SER A 382 38.56 40.11 -89.72
C SER A 382 37.11 39.57 -89.68
N LYS A 383 36.72 38.78 -90.69
CA LYS A 383 35.46 38.00 -90.69
C LYS A 383 35.68 36.51 -90.37
N GLU A 384 36.85 36.13 -89.85
CA GLU A 384 37.19 34.74 -89.53
C GLU A 384 37.28 34.45 -88.02
N THR A 385 37.38 35.47 -87.16
CA THR A 385 37.56 35.27 -85.71
C THR A 385 36.28 34.92 -84.95
N GLU A 386 35.12 35.46 -85.33
CA GLU A 386 33.84 35.18 -84.63
C GLU A 386 33.33 33.75 -84.87
N LYS A 387 33.56 33.19 -86.07
CA LYS A 387 33.09 31.84 -86.43
C LYS A 387 33.85 30.73 -85.70
N ALA A 388 35.13 30.94 -85.42
CA ALA A 388 35.95 30.00 -84.63
C ALA A 388 35.59 30.02 -83.13
N ALA A 389 35.28 31.20 -82.58
CA ALA A 389 34.88 31.33 -81.18
C ALA A 389 33.55 30.62 -80.87
N LEU A 390 32.55 30.75 -81.75
CA LEU A 390 31.24 30.10 -81.60
C LEU A 390 31.31 28.58 -81.74
N MET A 391 32.15 28.05 -82.65
CA MET A 391 32.38 26.61 -82.79
C MET A 391 33.03 26.02 -81.51
N ASN A 392 34.08 26.66 -80.98
CA ASN A 392 34.74 26.17 -79.76
C ASN A 392 33.81 26.22 -78.54
N ALA A 393 32.95 27.26 -78.41
CA ALA A 393 31.98 27.34 -77.32
C ALA A 393 30.96 26.17 -77.38
N ALA A 394 30.47 25.84 -78.58
CA ALA A 394 29.55 24.72 -78.77
C ALA A 394 30.18 23.35 -78.49
N GLU A 395 31.44 23.12 -78.93
CA GLU A 395 32.16 21.87 -78.65
C GLU A 395 32.48 21.72 -77.16
N THR A 396 32.78 22.82 -76.46
CA THR A 396 33.07 22.82 -75.01
C THR A 396 31.83 22.44 -74.19
N GLU A 397 30.65 23.00 -74.48
CA GLU A 397 29.43 22.62 -73.78
C GLU A 397 28.98 21.20 -74.13
N ARG A 398 29.23 20.73 -75.37
CA ARG A 398 29.00 19.32 -75.75
C ARG A 398 29.83 18.37 -74.89
N GLN A 399 31.14 18.62 -74.76
CA GLN A 399 32.03 17.82 -73.90
C GLN A 399 31.57 17.82 -72.43
N ARG A 400 31.14 18.98 -71.91
CA ARG A 400 30.53 19.09 -70.57
C ARG A 400 29.27 18.26 -70.41
N THR A 401 28.35 18.27 -71.38
CA THR A 401 27.14 17.42 -71.31
C THR A 401 27.48 15.93 -71.32
N GLU A 402 28.54 15.54 -72.02
CA GLU A 402 29.01 14.15 -72.11
C GLU A 402 29.74 13.69 -70.83
N GLU A 403 30.54 14.56 -70.19
CA GLU A 403 31.06 14.32 -68.84
C GLU A 403 29.94 14.21 -67.79
N LEU A 404 28.95 15.11 -67.84
CA LEU A 404 27.81 15.08 -66.91
C LEU A 404 27.03 13.76 -67.06
N ALA A 405 26.75 13.33 -68.29
CA ALA A 405 26.07 12.06 -68.58
C ALA A 405 26.86 10.84 -68.05
N ASN A 406 28.19 10.87 -68.11
CA ASN A 406 29.04 9.80 -67.58
C ASN A 406 29.09 9.79 -66.04
N GLN A 407 29.15 10.95 -65.39
CA GLN A 407 29.03 11.05 -63.91
C GLN A 407 27.66 10.57 -63.43
N VAL A 408 26.58 10.89 -64.16
CA VAL A 408 25.22 10.40 -63.91
C VAL A 408 25.15 8.87 -63.97
N LYS A 409 25.74 8.24 -64.99
CA LYS A 409 25.81 6.77 -65.10
C LYS A 409 26.56 6.12 -63.92
N GLN A 410 27.69 6.69 -63.48
CA GLN A 410 28.41 6.18 -62.31
C GLN A 410 27.57 6.28 -61.03
N SER A 411 26.86 7.41 -60.83
CA SER A 411 25.98 7.60 -59.68
C SER A 411 24.81 6.59 -59.65
N GLN A 412 24.18 6.34 -60.80
CA GLN A 412 23.11 5.34 -60.93
C GLN A 412 23.60 3.91 -60.64
N ALA A 413 24.78 3.53 -61.15
CA ALA A 413 25.38 2.22 -60.87
C ALA A 413 25.70 2.03 -59.37
N LEU A 414 26.15 3.10 -58.69
CA LEU A 414 26.42 3.07 -57.26
C LEU A 414 25.14 2.96 -56.42
N ALA A 415 24.06 3.63 -56.83
CA ALA A 415 22.75 3.54 -56.17
C ALA A 415 22.16 2.14 -56.29
N ALA A 416 22.12 1.56 -57.49
CA ALA A 416 21.62 0.20 -57.72
C ALA A 416 22.38 -0.87 -56.91
N LYS A 417 23.71 -0.74 -56.79
CA LYS A 417 24.52 -1.63 -55.95
C LYS A 417 24.14 -1.53 -54.47
N ARG A 418 23.91 -0.31 -53.95
CA ARG A 418 23.50 -0.08 -52.56
C ARG A 418 22.10 -0.64 -52.27
N GLU A 419 21.16 -0.51 -53.20
CA GLU A 419 19.83 -1.12 -53.08
C GLU A 419 19.91 -2.65 -53.00
N GLN A 420 20.75 -3.28 -53.82
CA GLN A 420 20.97 -4.73 -53.81
C GLN A 420 21.60 -5.22 -52.48
N GLU A 421 22.59 -4.49 -51.96
CA GLU A 421 23.20 -4.78 -50.65
C GLU A 421 22.20 -4.59 -49.49
N MET A 422 21.33 -3.57 -49.53
CA MET A 422 20.28 -3.40 -48.52
C MET A 422 19.24 -4.52 -48.59
N HIS A 423 18.80 -4.92 -49.78
CA HIS A 423 17.76 -5.95 -49.92
C HIS A 423 18.23 -7.31 -49.39
N SER A 424 19.50 -7.67 -49.63
CA SER A 424 20.13 -8.88 -49.07
C SER A 424 20.11 -8.89 -47.53
N LYS A 425 20.52 -7.78 -46.90
CA LYS A 425 20.52 -7.64 -45.43
C LYS A 425 19.11 -7.66 -44.83
N LEU A 426 18.12 -7.14 -45.53
CA LEU A 426 16.72 -7.12 -45.09
C LEU A 426 16.15 -8.57 -45.06
N LEU A 427 16.45 -9.36 -46.10
CA LEU A 427 16.10 -10.79 -46.16
C LEU A 427 16.79 -11.63 -45.06
N GLU A 428 18.04 -11.32 -44.72
CA GLU A 428 18.76 -11.98 -43.61
C GLU A 428 18.11 -11.69 -42.25
N LYS A 429 17.54 -10.49 -42.06
CA LYS A 429 16.82 -10.13 -40.82
C LYS A 429 15.43 -10.75 -40.75
N GLU A 430 14.72 -10.85 -41.87
CA GLU A 430 13.43 -11.54 -41.94
C GLU A 430 13.55 -13.03 -41.60
N THR A 431 14.59 -13.72 -42.10
CA THR A 431 14.80 -15.14 -41.78
C THR A 431 15.14 -15.35 -40.30
N LYS A 432 15.98 -14.50 -39.70
CA LYS A 432 16.25 -14.50 -38.24
C LYS A 432 15.00 -14.22 -37.41
N SER A 433 14.21 -13.21 -37.77
CA SER A 433 12.95 -12.88 -37.08
C SER A 433 11.91 -14.00 -37.17
N LYS A 434 11.93 -14.80 -38.26
CA LYS A 434 11.07 -15.98 -38.40
C LYS A 434 11.55 -17.14 -37.52
N HIS A 435 12.86 -17.40 -37.47
CA HIS A 435 13.42 -18.46 -36.62
C HIS A 435 13.10 -18.23 -35.13
N LEU A 436 13.23 -16.99 -34.65
CA LEU A 436 12.86 -16.61 -33.28
C LEU A 436 11.36 -16.77 -32.99
N LEU A 437 10.49 -16.65 -34.00
CA LEU A 437 9.05 -16.89 -33.85
C LEU A 437 8.76 -18.38 -33.61
N ASP A 438 9.44 -19.26 -34.35
CA ASP A 438 9.28 -20.71 -34.23
C ASP A 438 9.83 -21.22 -32.87
N GLU A 439 10.94 -20.65 -32.38
CA GLU A 439 11.48 -20.93 -31.05
C GLU A 439 10.59 -20.43 -29.90
N LEU A 440 10.05 -19.21 -30.00
CA LEU A 440 9.12 -18.66 -29.01
C LEU A 440 7.86 -19.54 -28.89
N SER A 441 7.28 -19.94 -30.02
CA SER A 441 6.15 -20.88 -30.07
C SER A 441 6.46 -22.23 -29.40
N SER A 442 7.68 -22.74 -29.58
CA SER A 442 8.13 -23.97 -28.91
C SER A 442 8.25 -23.80 -27.38
N GLN A 443 8.68 -22.63 -26.90
CA GLN A 443 8.79 -22.35 -25.47
C GLN A 443 7.42 -22.05 -24.82
N GLU A 444 6.51 -21.38 -25.52
CA GLU A 444 5.13 -21.19 -25.08
C GLU A 444 4.41 -22.54 -24.87
N ALA A 445 4.58 -23.49 -25.80
CA ALA A 445 4.01 -24.83 -25.69
C ALA A 445 4.54 -25.62 -24.47
N LYS A 446 5.84 -25.51 -24.15
CA LYS A 446 6.44 -26.11 -22.94
C LYS A 446 5.94 -25.45 -21.66
N THR A 447 5.83 -24.12 -21.66
CA THR A 447 5.33 -23.32 -20.54
C THR A 447 3.89 -23.73 -20.19
N GLN A 448 3.01 -23.86 -21.19
CA GLN A 448 1.64 -24.33 -21.00
C GLN A 448 1.55 -25.78 -20.50
N ALA A 449 2.49 -26.65 -20.87
CA ALA A 449 2.55 -28.02 -20.36
C ALA A 449 2.92 -28.05 -18.86
N LEU A 450 3.89 -27.23 -18.44
CA LEU A 450 4.27 -27.06 -17.03
C LEU A 450 3.13 -26.45 -16.20
N GLU A 451 2.41 -25.45 -16.72
CA GLU A 451 1.25 -24.85 -16.01
C GLU A 451 0.14 -25.87 -15.71
N ARG A 452 -0.13 -26.79 -16.65
CA ARG A 452 -1.11 -27.87 -16.43
C ARG A 452 -0.63 -28.88 -15.38
N GLN A 453 0.65 -29.23 -15.37
CA GLN A 453 1.23 -30.10 -14.34
C GLN A 453 1.17 -29.45 -12.95
N LEU A 454 1.46 -28.14 -12.88
CA LEU A 454 1.38 -27.36 -11.65
C LEU A 454 -0.06 -27.27 -11.11
N GLN A 455 -1.05 -27.01 -11.97
CA GLN A 455 -2.46 -27.03 -11.56
C GLN A 455 -2.89 -28.39 -10.99
N LEU A 456 -2.49 -29.49 -11.63
CA LEU A 456 -2.80 -30.84 -11.15
C LEU A 456 -2.14 -31.15 -9.79
N ALA A 457 -0.90 -30.69 -9.59
CA ALA A 457 -0.20 -30.83 -8.31
C ALA A 457 -0.87 -30.02 -7.18
N LYS A 458 -1.26 -28.77 -7.46
CA LYS A 458 -1.99 -27.91 -6.50
C LYS A 458 -3.34 -28.49 -6.11
N GLN A 459 -4.11 -28.99 -7.08
CA GLN A 459 -5.39 -29.64 -6.82
C GLN A 459 -5.24 -30.85 -5.88
N LYS A 460 -4.21 -31.68 -6.13
CA LYS A 460 -3.92 -32.85 -5.28
C LYS A 460 -3.46 -32.47 -3.86
N ALA A 461 -2.75 -31.36 -3.69
CA ALA A 461 -2.38 -30.86 -2.37
C ALA A 461 -3.62 -30.38 -1.58
N ILE A 462 -4.57 -29.73 -2.23
CA ILE A 462 -5.86 -29.32 -1.62
C ILE A 462 -6.66 -30.54 -1.17
N GLU A 463 -6.78 -31.56 -2.01
CA GLU A 463 -7.47 -32.82 -1.69
C GLU A 463 -6.87 -33.51 -0.45
N LEU A 464 -5.53 -33.62 -0.38
CA LEU A 464 -4.83 -34.18 0.79
C LEU A 464 -5.00 -33.34 2.06
N ALA A 465 -5.05 -32.01 1.94
CA ALA A 465 -5.31 -31.12 3.07
C ALA A 465 -6.74 -31.24 3.61
N GLU A 466 -7.73 -31.44 2.72
CA GLU A 466 -9.10 -31.74 3.12
C GLU A 466 -9.22 -33.12 3.80
N GLU A 467 -8.59 -34.16 3.26
CA GLU A 467 -8.57 -35.50 3.86
C GLU A 467 -7.97 -35.47 5.26
N LYS A 468 -6.84 -34.77 5.45
CA LYS A 468 -6.22 -34.54 6.76
C LYS A 468 -7.20 -33.87 7.73
N LYS A 469 -7.85 -32.78 7.32
CA LYS A 469 -8.82 -32.05 8.15
C LYS A 469 -10.04 -32.89 8.53
N ARG A 470 -10.50 -33.79 7.64
CA ARG A 470 -11.58 -34.74 7.94
C ARG A 470 -11.12 -35.77 8.98
N ALA A 471 -9.93 -36.35 8.82
CA ALA A 471 -9.35 -37.30 9.77
C ALA A 471 -9.15 -36.71 11.18
N GLU A 472 -8.65 -35.47 11.27
CA GLU A 472 -8.52 -34.72 12.53
C GLU A 472 -9.89 -34.49 13.19
N ALA A 473 -10.90 -34.06 12.42
CA ALA A 473 -12.26 -33.82 12.94
C ALA A 473 -12.97 -35.11 13.39
N GLU A 474 -12.74 -36.25 12.72
CA GLU A 474 -13.23 -37.56 13.15
C GLU A 474 -12.54 -38.03 14.44
N GLY A 475 -11.21 -37.87 14.54
CA GLY A 475 -10.46 -38.16 15.76
C GLY A 475 -10.96 -37.36 16.96
N LEU A 476 -11.21 -36.05 16.77
CA LEU A 476 -11.74 -35.18 17.83
C LEU A 476 -13.16 -35.58 18.26
N LYS A 477 -14.04 -35.92 17.32
CA LYS A 477 -15.40 -36.41 17.61
C LYS A 477 -15.39 -37.71 18.39
N LEU A 478 -14.53 -38.66 17.99
CA LEU A 478 -14.42 -39.96 18.65
C LEU A 478 -13.88 -39.80 20.08
N ALA A 479 -12.81 -39.02 20.26
CA ALA A 479 -12.26 -38.70 21.58
C ALA A 479 -13.27 -37.96 22.48
N SER A 480 -14.04 -37.01 21.93
CA SER A 480 -15.10 -36.31 22.68
C SER A 480 -16.22 -37.24 23.12
N LYS A 481 -16.60 -38.22 22.29
CA LYS A 481 -17.64 -39.20 22.63
C LYS A 481 -17.18 -40.13 23.74
N GLU A 482 -16.01 -40.74 23.61
CA GLU A 482 -15.43 -41.62 24.63
C GLU A 482 -15.26 -40.88 25.96
N ARG A 483 -14.86 -39.60 25.93
CA ARG A 483 -14.77 -38.74 27.13
C ARG A 483 -16.12 -38.48 27.80
N GLN A 484 -17.19 -38.26 27.02
CA GLN A 484 -18.55 -38.09 27.55
C GLN A 484 -19.10 -39.37 28.17
N ASP A 485 -18.89 -40.52 27.50
CA ASP A 485 -19.34 -41.83 28.00
C ASP A 485 -18.57 -42.22 29.28
N ALA A 486 -17.27 -41.95 29.35
CA ALA A 486 -16.46 -42.11 30.56
C ALA A 486 -16.92 -41.19 31.71
N GLN A 487 -17.21 -39.91 31.42
CA GLN A 487 -17.68 -38.97 32.43
C GLN A 487 -19.05 -39.36 33.00
N ARG A 488 -19.99 -39.82 32.15
CA ARG A 488 -21.30 -40.33 32.59
C ARG A 488 -21.15 -41.53 33.54
N LEU A 489 -20.25 -42.47 33.22
CA LEU A 489 -19.95 -43.61 34.09
C LEU A 489 -19.36 -43.18 35.44
N ILE A 490 -18.50 -42.16 35.47
CA ILE A 490 -17.95 -41.59 36.71
C ILE A 490 -19.06 -40.96 37.57
N GLU A 491 -19.98 -40.20 36.97
CA GLU A 491 -21.11 -39.57 37.67
C GLU A 491 -22.11 -40.59 38.22
N GLU A 492 -22.47 -41.61 37.43
CA GLU A 492 -23.34 -42.72 37.87
C GLU A 492 -22.73 -43.55 39.01
N ASN A 493 -21.40 -43.65 39.08
CA ASN A 493 -20.72 -44.40 40.14
C ASN A 493 -20.47 -43.54 41.38
N SER A 494 -20.14 -42.25 41.23
CA SER A 494 -20.07 -41.27 42.32
C SER A 494 -21.40 -41.16 43.07
N THR A 495 -22.53 -41.12 42.35
CA THR A 495 -23.88 -41.09 42.97
C THR A 495 -24.19 -42.37 43.77
N LYS A 496 -23.82 -43.55 43.28
CA LYS A 496 -23.92 -44.83 44.04
C LYS A 496 -23.05 -44.81 45.29
N GLN A 497 -21.80 -44.36 45.16
CA GLN A 497 -20.84 -44.28 46.27
C GLN A 497 -21.30 -43.32 47.37
N ASN A 498 -21.80 -42.14 46.99
CA ASN A 498 -22.36 -41.14 47.91
C ASN A 498 -23.60 -41.70 48.65
N LYS A 499 -24.44 -42.48 47.98
CA LYS A 499 -25.58 -43.15 48.62
C LYS A 499 -25.11 -44.15 49.69
N LEU A 500 -24.19 -45.06 49.34
CA LEU A 500 -23.61 -46.03 50.28
C LEU A 500 -22.94 -45.34 51.48
N GLN A 501 -22.17 -44.27 51.25
CA GLN A 501 -21.58 -43.49 52.35
C GLN A 501 -22.63 -42.83 53.24
N SER A 502 -23.74 -42.33 52.70
CA SER A 502 -24.79 -41.69 53.52
C SER A 502 -25.54 -42.70 54.39
N GLU A 503 -25.83 -43.90 53.85
CA GLU A 503 -26.38 -45.02 54.62
C GLU A 503 -25.44 -45.46 55.75
N LEU A 504 -24.13 -45.52 55.48
CA LEU A 504 -23.10 -45.88 56.46
C LEU A 504 -22.97 -44.84 57.58
N ARG A 505 -22.95 -43.53 57.27
CA ARG A 505 -22.97 -42.45 58.27
C ARG A 505 -24.24 -42.50 59.13
N ALA A 506 -25.40 -42.81 58.54
CA ALA A 506 -26.66 -42.94 59.26
C ALA A 506 -26.69 -44.15 60.23
N ILE A 507 -25.96 -45.22 59.92
CA ILE A 507 -25.78 -46.36 60.82
C ILE A 507 -24.82 -46.00 61.97
N GLN A 508 -23.71 -45.32 61.67
CA GLN A 508 -22.75 -44.86 62.68
C GLN A 508 -23.40 -43.92 63.71
N ALA A 509 -24.15 -42.92 63.27
CA ALA A 509 -24.88 -42.01 64.17
C ALA A 509 -25.87 -42.75 65.10
N ARG A 510 -26.48 -43.85 64.63
CA ARG A 510 -27.37 -44.69 65.46
C ARG A 510 -26.58 -45.53 66.47
N LEU A 511 -25.40 -46.03 66.10
CA LEU A 511 -24.50 -46.75 67.00
C LEU A 511 -23.98 -45.83 68.11
N GLU A 512 -23.57 -44.62 67.78
CA GLU A 512 -23.15 -43.59 68.74
C GLU A 512 -24.27 -43.25 69.73
N GLN A 513 -25.50 -43.02 69.25
CA GLN A 513 -26.66 -42.79 70.12
C GLN A 513 -26.93 -43.97 71.08
N GLN A 514 -26.81 -45.21 70.60
CA GLN A 514 -26.96 -46.40 71.45
C GLN A 514 -25.82 -46.54 72.47
N GLN A 515 -24.59 -46.17 72.10
CA GLN A 515 -23.44 -46.19 72.99
C GLN A 515 -23.57 -45.16 74.12
N ILE A 516 -24.12 -43.97 73.83
CA ILE A 516 -24.44 -42.95 74.84
C ILE A 516 -25.52 -43.48 75.83
N ILE A 517 -26.59 -44.10 75.32
CA ILE A 517 -27.65 -44.68 76.16
C ILE A 517 -27.10 -45.74 77.14
N LEU A 518 -26.14 -46.57 76.68
CA LEU A 518 -25.49 -47.58 77.50
C LEU A 518 -24.53 -47.00 78.56
N GLN A 519 -23.89 -45.85 78.30
CA GLN A 519 -22.98 -45.21 79.26
C GLN A 519 -23.68 -44.48 80.41
N VAL A 520 -24.93 -44.04 80.24
CA VAL A 520 -25.67 -43.24 81.24
C VAL A 520 -26.23 -44.08 82.42
N ARG A 521 -26.02 -45.41 82.45
CA ARG A 521 -26.66 -46.33 83.42
C ARG A 521 -25.74 -47.31 84.16
N THR A 522 -24.53 -46.88 84.55
CA THR A 522 -23.68 -47.59 85.53
C THR A 522 -23.68 -46.88 86.89
N PRO A 523 -24.41 -47.38 87.92
CA PRO A 523 -24.36 -46.81 89.26
C PRO A 523 -23.08 -47.25 89.98
N VAL A 524 -22.21 -46.29 90.32
CA VAL A 524 -21.05 -46.53 91.19
C VAL A 524 -21.34 -45.98 92.59
N GLY A 525 -21.25 -46.86 93.59
CA GLY A 525 -21.00 -46.51 94.99
C GLY A 525 -22.20 -46.03 95.82
N PHE A 526 -22.58 -46.85 96.81
CA PHE A 526 -23.07 -46.33 98.09
C PHE A 526 -22.61 -47.24 99.23
N THR A 527 -21.84 -46.69 100.17
CA THR A 527 -21.17 -47.45 101.22
C THR A 527 -21.64 -46.97 102.61
N ARG A 528 -22.20 -47.92 103.38
CA ARG A 528 -22.18 -47.98 104.87
C ARG A 528 -23.05 -47.02 105.72
N ILE A 529 -23.50 -47.60 106.85
CA ILE A 529 -23.75 -47.02 108.21
C ILE A 529 -25.22 -46.93 108.74
N ILE A 530 -25.58 -47.98 109.50
CA ILE A 530 -26.11 -48.00 110.89
C ILE A 530 -27.63 -47.91 111.23
N HIS A 531 -28.06 -48.99 111.94
CA HIS A 531 -29.08 -49.20 112.98
C HIS A 531 -30.58 -48.77 112.89
N SER A 532 -31.41 -49.77 113.22
CA SER A 532 -32.49 -49.73 114.24
C SER A 532 -33.79 -48.96 113.95
N SER A 533 -34.73 -49.63 113.27
CA SER A 533 -36.05 -49.96 113.86
C SER A 533 -36.85 -50.85 112.90
N TYR A 534 -37.46 -51.93 113.41
CA TYR A 534 -38.17 -52.91 112.58
C TYR A 534 -39.60 -52.44 112.31
N GLN A 535 -39.90 -51.95 111.09
CA GLN A 535 -41.26 -51.64 110.64
C GLN A 535 -41.68 -52.53 109.45
N PRO A 536 -42.88 -53.14 109.47
CA PRO A 536 -43.30 -54.11 108.44
C PRO A 536 -43.87 -53.43 107.17
N GLN A 537 -43.20 -52.41 106.63
CA GLN A 537 -43.55 -51.73 105.38
C GLN A 537 -42.41 -51.70 104.32
N ALA A 538 -41.23 -52.25 104.63
CA ALA A 538 -40.09 -52.26 103.70
C ALA A 538 -40.22 -53.30 102.56
N LYS A 539 -40.91 -54.42 102.80
CA LYS A 539 -40.86 -55.62 101.93
C LYS A 539 -41.52 -55.44 100.56
N GLU A 540 -42.58 -54.64 100.45
CA GLU A 540 -43.24 -54.39 99.15
C GLU A 540 -42.38 -53.50 98.23
N ARG A 541 -41.61 -52.56 98.79
CA ARG A 541 -40.74 -51.66 98.02
C ARG A 541 -39.53 -52.40 97.42
N GLU A 542 -38.99 -53.39 98.12
CA GLU A 542 -37.92 -54.25 97.58
C GLU A 542 -38.39 -55.14 96.42
N VAL A 543 -39.61 -55.69 96.51
CA VAL A 543 -40.18 -56.52 95.42
C VAL A 543 -40.44 -55.69 94.16
N GLN A 544 -41.04 -54.50 94.30
CA GLN A 544 -41.22 -53.58 93.17
C GLN A 544 -39.89 -53.13 92.56
N ALA A 545 -38.86 -52.86 93.37
CA ALA A 545 -37.53 -52.51 92.88
C ALA A 545 -36.88 -53.66 92.09
N ALA A 546 -37.07 -54.91 92.54
CA ALA A 546 -36.56 -56.10 91.85
C ALA A 546 -37.26 -56.35 90.49
N GLU A 547 -38.58 -56.15 90.38
CA GLU A 547 -39.30 -56.24 89.10
C GLU A 547 -38.85 -55.15 88.12
N ILE A 548 -38.71 -53.90 88.58
CA ILE A 548 -38.20 -52.79 87.75
C ILE A 548 -36.76 -53.08 87.27
N ALA A 549 -35.91 -53.67 88.11
CA ALA A 549 -34.56 -54.07 87.73
C ALA A 549 -34.56 -55.20 86.67
N LYS A 550 -35.45 -56.19 86.82
CA LYS A 550 -35.58 -57.32 85.89
C LYS A 550 -36.07 -56.87 84.51
N GLU A 551 -37.06 -55.97 84.45
CA GLU A 551 -37.55 -55.44 83.17
C GLU A 551 -36.52 -54.52 82.51
N LYS A 552 -35.80 -53.69 83.28
CA LYS A 552 -34.66 -52.91 82.76
C LYS A 552 -33.54 -53.79 82.18
N ALA A 553 -33.19 -54.90 82.83
CA ALA A 553 -32.18 -55.84 82.33
C ALA A 553 -32.62 -56.47 80.98
N LYS A 554 -33.91 -56.79 80.85
CA LYS A 554 -34.50 -57.32 79.62
C LYS A 554 -34.49 -56.30 78.47
N GLN A 555 -34.79 -55.03 78.76
CA GLN A 555 -34.66 -53.93 77.81
C GLN A 555 -33.20 -53.72 77.36
N LEU A 556 -32.25 -53.72 78.30
CA LEU A 556 -30.82 -53.54 77.99
C LEU A 556 -30.28 -54.67 77.10
N SER A 557 -30.73 -55.91 77.30
CA SER A 557 -30.39 -57.04 76.43
C SER A 557 -30.91 -56.84 75.00
N LEU A 558 -32.16 -56.37 74.85
CA LEU A 558 -32.76 -56.10 73.55
C LEU A 558 -32.06 -54.94 72.81
N GLU A 559 -31.59 -53.93 73.53
CA GLU A 559 -30.78 -52.83 72.97
C GLU A 559 -29.40 -53.32 72.53
N LYS A 560 -28.75 -54.19 73.31
CA LYS A 560 -27.47 -54.81 72.94
C LYS A 560 -27.57 -55.67 71.66
N ASP A 561 -28.63 -56.46 71.52
CA ASP A 561 -28.86 -57.28 70.31
C ASP A 561 -29.16 -56.41 69.06
N ARG A 562 -29.79 -55.23 69.26
CA ARG A 562 -30.01 -54.25 68.19
C ARG A 562 -28.70 -53.57 67.76
N ALA A 563 -27.83 -53.24 68.71
CA ALA A 563 -26.51 -52.67 68.43
C ALA A 563 -25.63 -53.66 67.66
N LEU A 564 -25.60 -54.94 68.07
CA LEU A 564 -24.80 -55.98 67.39
C LEU A 564 -25.19 -56.12 65.90
N LYS A 565 -26.50 -56.18 65.61
CA LYS A 565 -27.02 -56.24 64.23
C LYS A 565 -26.76 -54.97 63.41
N ALA A 566 -26.57 -53.82 64.06
CA ALA A 566 -26.19 -52.59 63.38
C ALA A 566 -24.69 -52.59 63.00
N VAL A 567 -23.81 -53.10 63.86
CA VAL A 567 -22.38 -53.30 63.57
C VAL A 567 -22.18 -54.31 62.42
N GLU A 568 -22.90 -55.43 62.41
CA GLU A 568 -22.85 -56.41 61.33
C GLU A 568 -23.23 -55.80 59.96
N ARG A 569 -24.26 -54.94 59.93
CA ARG A 569 -24.67 -54.21 58.73
C ARG A 569 -23.66 -53.15 58.30
N GLU A 570 -23.04 -52.43 59.24
CA GLU A 570 -21.98 -51.48 58.92
C GLU A 570 -20.78 -52.20 58.26
N ARG A 571 -20.39 -53.35 58.79
CA ARG A 571 -19.28 -54.16 58.25
C ARG A 571 -19.55 -54.61 56.82
N ALA A 572 -20.72 -55.18 56.55
CA ALA A 572 -21.11 -55.62 55.21
C ALA A 572 -21.18 -54.46 54.19
N LEU A 573 -21.59 -53.26 54.63
CA LEU A 573 -21.59 -52.07 53.77
C LEU A 573 -20.17 -51.54 53.50
N ARG A 574 -19.24 -51.62 54.47
CA ARG A 574 -17.83 -51.28 54.27
C ARG A 574 -17.15 -52.22 53.27
N GLU A 575 -17.39 -53.53 53.39
CA GLU A 575 -16.85 -54.54 52.48
C GLU A 575 -17.36 -54.30 51.05
N LYS A 576 -18.68 -54.14 50.87
CA LYS A 576 -19.27 -53.83 49.56
C LYS A 576 -18.73 -52.52 48.95
N LEU A 577 -18.61 -51.46 49.75
CA LEU A 577 -18.05 -50.18 49.29
C LEU A 577 -16.59 -50.33 48.81
N SER A 578 -15.82 -51.22 49.43
CA SER A 578 -14.44 -51.52 49.02
C SER A 578 -14.38 -52.31 47.71
N GLU A 579 -15.28 -53.29 47.52
CA GLU A 579 -15.38 -54.05 46.26
C GLU A 579 -15.81 -53.16 45.08
N ASP A 580 -16.81 -52.30 45.29
CA ASP A 580 -17.28 -51.35 44.28
C ASP A 580 -16.13 -50.39 43.85
N ILE A 581 -15.36 -49.85 44.80
CA ILE A 581 -14.21 -48.96 44.52
C ILE A 581 -13.14 -49.66 43.65
N LEU A 582 -12.76 -50.90 43.99
CA LEU A 582 -11.76 -51.66 43.22
C LEU A 582 -12.26 -51.98 41.80
N SER A 583 -13.54 -52.32 41.65
CA SER A 583 -14.18 -52.55 40.36
C SER A 583 -14.18 -51.29 39.49
N HIS A 584 -14.47 -50.13 40.08
CA HIS A 584 -14.43 -48.84 39.38
C HIS A 584 -13.01 -48.45 38.92
N GLN A 585 -11.99 -48.65 39.77
CA GLN A 585 -10.59 -48.41 39.38
C GLN A 585 -10.17 -49.26 38.17
N ALA A 586 -10.57 -50.54 38.15
CA ALA A 586 -10.31 -51.43 37.02
C ALA A 586 -11.06 -51.03 35.73
N GLN A 587 -12.29 -50.54 35.83
CA GLN A 587 -13.06 -50.03 34.69
C GLN A 587 -12.47 -48.74 34.11
N THR A 588 -12.08 -47.79 34.97
CA THR A 588 -11.48 -46.52 34.55
C THR A 588 -10.15 -46.75 33.82
N ALA A 589 -9.24 -47.55 34.39
CA ALA A 589 -7.96 -47.89 33.76
C ALA A 589 -8.14 -48.57 32.38
N LYS A 590 -9.20 -49.38 32.21
CA LYS A 590 -9.53 -50.00 30.92
C LYS A 590 -9.96 -48.96 29.87
N LEU A 591 -10.83 -48.01 30.26
CA LEU A 591 -11.26 -46.91 29.38
C LEU A 591 -10.10 -46.00 28.98
N GLU A 592 -9.24 -45.63 29.92
CA GLU A 592 -8.02 -44.83 29.67
C GLU A 592 -7.08 -45.53 28.67
N THR A 593 -6.93 -46.86 28.79
CA THR A 593 -6.12 -47.67 27.87
C THR A 593 -6.72 -47.69 26.46
N THR A 594 -8.04 -47.88 26.33
CA THR A 594 -8.74 -47.87 25.04
C THR A 594 -8.66 -46.49 24.37
N MET A 595 -8.95 -45.41 25.11
CA MET A 595 -8.84 -44.04 24.62
C MET A 595 -7.42 -43.72 24.14
N SER A 596 -6.40 -44.12 24.90
CA SER A 596 -4.99 -43.95 24.53
C SER A 596 -4.61 -44.70 23.25
N SER A 597 -5.20 -45.87 23.00
CA SER A 597 -5.00 -46.63 21.76
C SER A 597 -5.60 -45.92 20.54
N VAL A 598 -6.84 -45.46 20.66
CA VAL A 598 -7.57 -44.77 19.57
C VAL A 598 -6.89 -43.46 19.18
N ILE A 599 -6.43 -42.68 20.17
CA ILE A 599 -5.68 -41.44 19.93
C ILE A 599 -4.39 -41.73 19.17
N ARG A 600 -3.59 -42.72 19.60
CA ARG A 600 -2.33 -43.08 18.93
C ARG A 600 -2.53 -43.51 17.48
N GLU A 601 -3.60 -44.25 17.18
CA GLU A 601 -3.92 -44.68 15.81
C GLU A 601 -4.26 -43.49 14.90
N LYS A 602 -5.15 -42.60 15.34
CA LYS A 602 -5.54 -41.40 14.57
C LYS A 602 -4.42 -40.37 14.45
N THR A 603 -3.56 -40.21 15.47
CA THR A 603 -2.34 -39.40 15.36
C THR A 603 -1.38 -39.95 14.29
N ARG A 604 -1.21 -41.28 14.20
CA ARG A 604 -0.36 -41.91 13.19
C ARG A 604 -0.89 -41.71 11.76
N GLU A 605 -2.19 -41.84 11.55
CA GLU A 605 -2.85 -41.57 10.27
C GLU A 605 -2.66 -40.10 9.83
N THR A 606 -2.87 -39.17 10.76
CA THR A 606 -2.67 -37.72 10.53
C THR A 606 -1.21 -37.39 10.18
N GLN A 607 -0.24 -38.03 10.84
CA GLN A 607 1.20 -37.87 10.54
C GLN A 607 1.57 -38.41 9.14
N GLN A 608 0.95 -39.51 8.68
CA GLN A 608 1.17 -40.06 7.33
C GLN A 608 0.61 -39.16 6.24
N LEU A 609 -0.58 -38.57 6.45
CA LEU A 609 -1.15 -37.57 5.56
C LEU A 609 -0.28 -36.30 5.52
N GLN A 610 0.19 -35.80 6.67
CA GLN A 610 1.08 -34.64 6.74
C GLN A 610 2.38 -34.85 5.96
N ALA A 611 3.03 -36.02 6.08
CA ALA A 611 4.24 -36.33 5.34
C ALA A 611 4.01 -36.40 3.82
N THR A 612 2.84 -36.91 3.40
CA THR A 612 2.45 -37.00 1.99
C THR A 612 2.14 -35.62 1.40
N LEU A 613 1.49 -34.74 2.16
CA LEU A 613 1.21 -33.35 1.78
C LEU A 613 2.53 -32.58 1.55
N THR A 614 3.47 -32.67 2.49
CA THR A 614 4.77 -31.98 2.38
C THR A 614 5.60 -32.41 1.17
N ASP A 615 5.51 -33.68 0.75
CA ASP A 615 6.14 -34.14 -0.51
C ASP A 615 5.43 -33.58 -1.78
N GLN A 616 4.11 -33.36 -1.75
CA GLN A 616 3.38 -32.70 -2.85
C GLN A 616 3.66 -31.19 -2.89
N GLU A 617 3.74 -30.52 -1.75
CA GLU A 617 4.10 -29.10 -1.64
C GLU A 617 5.50 -28.86 -2.22
N ARG A 618 6.47 -29.72 -1.88
CA ARG A 618 7.84 -29.67 -2.43
C ARG A 618 7.87 -29.84 -3.96
N LYS A 619 7.07 -30.76 -4.51
CA LYS A 619 6.93 -30.96 -5.97
C LYS A 619 6.29 -29.75 -6.65
N THR A 620 5.29 -29.15 -6.02
CA THR A 620 4.64 -27.92 -6.48
C THR A 620 5.64 -26.77 -6.56
N GLN A 621 6.45 -26.57 -5.51
CA GLN A 621 7.48 -25.53 -5.47
C GLN A 621 8.58 -25.73 -6.54
N GLN A 622 8.96 -26.98 -6.85
CA GLN A 622 9.90 -27.29 -7.93
C GLN A 622 9.33 -26.92 -9.31
N LEU A 623 8.07 -27.28 -9.58
CA LEU A 623 7.37 -26.93 -10.83
C LEU A 623 7.21 -25.40 -10.99
N GLU A 624 6.99 -24.65 -9.91
CA GLU A 624 6.94 -23.18 -9.95
C GLU A 624 8.28 -22.56 -10.33
N GLN A 625 9.39 -23.07 -9.77
CA GLN A 625 10.73 -22.60 -10.12
C GLN A 625 11.12 -22.91 -11.57
N GLU A 626 10.74 -24.09 -12.08
CA GLU A 626 10.95 -24.43 -13.50
C GLU A 626 10.07 -23.59 -14.43
N LEU A 627 8.80 -23.36 -14.07
CA LEU A 627 7.90 -22.52 -14.83
C LEU A 627 8.40 -21.07 -14.92
N GLN A 628 8.90 -20.50 -13.83
CA GLN A 628 9.45 -19.14 -13.84
C GLN A 628 10.64 -19.03 -14.80
N ARG A 629 11.60 -19.97 -14.71
CA ARG A 629 12.77 -20.01 -15.62
C ARG A 629 12.37 -20.10 -17.10
N MET A 630 11.30 -20.83 -17.42
CA MET A 630 10.79 -20.91 -18.81
C MET A 630 10.13 -19.59 -19.24
N LYS A 631 9.41 -18.91 -18.35
CA LYS A 631 8.83 -17.58 -18.62
C LYS A 631 9.90 -16.52 -18.85
N ASP A 632 10.96 -16.51 -18.05
CA ASP A 632 12.10 -15.60 -18.21
C ASP A 632 12.79 -15.80 -19.58
N GLN A 633 12.99 -17.05 -20.00
CA GLN A 633 13.54 -17.39 -21.32
C GLN A 633 12.63 -16.95 -22.48
N ALA A 634 11.31 -17.14 -22.34
CA ALA A 634 10.35 -16.69 -23.36
C ALA A 634 10.31 -15.16 -23.47
N GLN A 635 10.42 -14.43 -22.34
CA GLN A 635 10.52 -12.97 -22.34
C GLN A 635 11.80 -12.47 -23.03
N ALA A 636 12.96 -13.10 -22.76
CA ALA A 636 14.21 -12.74 -23.43
C ALA A 636 14.13 -12.91 -24.96
N LEU A 637 13.58 -14.04 -25.43
CA LEU A 637 13.35 -14.29 -26.87
C LEU A 637 12.36 -13.28 -27.49
N ALA A 638 11.31 -12.89 -26.75
CA ALA A 638 10.35 -11.88 -27.20
C ALA A 638 10.98 -10.48 -27.34
N GLN A 639 11.86 -10.09 -26.39
CA GLN A 639 12.62 -8.84 -26.45
C GLN A 639 13.60 -8.83 -27.64
N GLU A 640 14.33 -9.92 -27.86
CA GLU A 640 15.24 -10.05 -29.00
C GLU A 640 14.49 -9.95 -30.34
N LYS A 641 13.36 -10.64 -30.47
CA LYS A 641 12.48 -10.56 -31.65
C LYS A 641 12.00 -9.12 -31.92
N GLU A 642 11.57 -8.39 -30.90
CA GLU A 642 11.14 -6.99 -31.04
C GLU A 642 12.29 -6.05 -31.42
N HIS A 643 13.51 -6.30 -30.90
CA HIS A 643 14.71 -5.60 -31.31
C HIS A 643 15.01 -5.80 -32.81
N TRP A 644 14.97 -7.04 -33.29
CA TRP A 644 15.14 -7.35 -34.72
C TRP A 644 14.03 -6.75 -35.60
N ARG A 645 12.77 -6.74 -35.14
CA ARG A 645 11.65 -6.10 -35.85
C ARG A 645 11.90 -4.61 -36.07
N ARG A 646 12.26 -3.86 -35.03
CA ARG A 646 12.57 -2.42 -35.11
C ARG A 646 13.75 -2.15 -36.04
N GLN A 647 14.79 -2.98 -35.99
CA GLN A 647 15.91 -2.88 -36.94
C GLN A 647 15.47 -3.13 -38.40
N ASN A 648 14.51 -4.02 -38.64
CA ASN A 648 13.99 -4.31 -39.98
C ASN A 648 13.16 -3.13 -40.51
N GLU A 649 12.27 -2.57 -39.67
CA GLU A 649 11.45 -1.40 -40.01
C GLU A 649 12.29 -0.15 -40.30
N ALA A 650 13.34 0.10 -39.50
CA ALA A 650 14.28 1.20 -39.75
C ALA A 650 15.02 1.04 -41.09
N MET A 651 15.41 -0.19 -41.45
CA MET A 651 16.08 -0.49 -42.72
C MET A 651 15.12 -0.37 -43.92
N ALA A 652 13.88 -0.85 -43.78
CA ALA A 652 12.83 -0.70 -44.79
C ALA A 652 12.48 0.78 -45.04
N LYS A 653 12.41 1.60 -43.99
CA LYS A 653 12.21 3.04 -44.11
C LYS A 653 13.38 3.73 -44.83
N SER A 654 14.63 3.41 -44.45
CA SER A 654 15.82 3.93 -45.12
C SER A 654 15.86 3.58 -46.62
N LYS A 655 15.39 2.38 -47.00
CA LYS A 655 15.20 1.99 -48.40
C LYS A 655 14.16 2.86 -49.11
N LEU A 656 12.99 3.09 -48.49
CA LEU A 656 11.94 3.92 -49.06
C LEU A 656 12.39 5.38 -49.26
N ASP A 657 13.09 5.95 -48.28
CA ASP A 657 13.63 7.31 -48.35
C ASP A 657 14.68 7.44 -49.48
N MET A 658 15.52 6.41 -49.68
CA MET A 658 16.49 6.35 -50.78
C MET A 658 15.81 6.20 -52.16
N GLU A 659 14.80 5.32 -52.29
CA GLU A 659 14.00 5.19 -53.52
C GLU A 659 13.27 6.50 -53.89
N MET A 660 12.87 7.28 -52.89
CA MET A 660 12.22 8.59 -53.07
C MET A 660 13.21 9.64 -53.56
N GLN A 661 14.42 9.71 -52.97
CA GLN A 661 15.49 10.59 -53.42
C GLN A 661 15.90 10.32 -54.87
N VAL A 662 16.02 9.04 -55.26
CA VAL A 662 16.35 8.63 -56.63
C VAL A 662 15.26 9.09 -57.63
N LYS A 663 13.97 9.05 -57.24
CA LYS A 663 12.85 9.53 -58.07
C LYS A 663 12.82 11.06 -58.19
N ASP A 664 13.03 11.78 -57.09
CA ASP A 664 13.10 13.25 -57.10
C ASP A 664 14.27 13.76 -57.95
N GLU A 665 15.42 13.08 -57.89
CA GLU A 665 16.59 13.43 -58.69
C GLU A 665 16.41 13.06 -60.17
N ALA A 666 15.68 12.00 -60.49
CA ALA A 666 15.26 11.69 -61.86
C ALA A 666 14.28 12.75 -62.42
N ALA A 667 13.27 13.17 -61.64
CA ALA A 667 12.33 14.21 -62.05
C ALA A 667 13.01 15.58 -62.28
N ARG A 668 14.02 15.92 -61.45
CA ARG A 668 14.86 17.10 -61.66
C ARG A 668 15.69 17.02 -62.94
N ARG A 669 16.17 15.83 -63.34
CA ARG A 669 16.84 15.63 -64.64
C ARG A 669 15.89 15.81 -65.81
N GLU A 670 14.69 15.23 -65.75
CA GLU A 670 13.68 15.35 -66.81
C GLU A 670 13.32 16.83 -67.08
N ALA A 671 13.19 17.63 -66.00
CA ALA A 671 12.99 19.07 -66.08
C ALA A 671 14.22 19.82 -66.67
N ALA A 672 15.44 19.41 -66.32
CA ALA A 672 16.67 20.02 -66.81
C ALA A 672 16.93 19.72 -68.30
N GLU A 673 16.68 18.48 -68.75
CA GLU A 673 16.75 18.09 -70.16
C GLU A 673 15.67 18.82 -70.99
N ALA A 674 14.44 18.92 -70.49
CA ALA A 674 13.38 19.70 -71.14
C ALA A 674 13.76 21.19 -71.30
N ALA A 675 14.38 21.79 -70.29
CA ALA A 675 14.89 23.17 -70.35
C ALA A 675 16.05 23.30 -71.36
N ALA A 676 16.99 22.36 -71.39
CA ALA A 676 18.09 22.37 -72.35
C ALA A 676 17.60 22.23 -73.80
N VAL A 677 16.60 21.39 -74.05
CA VAL A 677 15.94 21.24 -75.36
C VAL A 677 15.22 22.53 -75.77
N GLN A 678 14.56 23.24 -74.84
CA GLN A 678 13.96 24.55 -75.12
C GLN A 678 15.00 25.61 -75.49
N VAL A 679 16.15 25.66 -74.80
CA VAL A 679 17.25 26.59 -75.13
C VAL A 679 17.85 26.27 -76.49
N ALA A 680 18.08 24.99 -76.82
CA ALA A 680 18.57 24.56 -78.13
C ALA A 680 17.56 24.87 -79.25
N ALA A 681 16.25 24.67 -79.02
CA ALA A 681 15.20 25.02 -79.97
C ALA A 681 15.13 26.53 -80.21
N LYS A 682 15.30 27.35 -79.17
CA LYS A 682 15.34 28.82 -79.29
C LYS A 682 16.54 29.29 -80.12
N ALA A 683 17.74 28.76 -79.85
CA ALA A 683 18.94 29.05 -80.63
C ALA A 683 18.83 28.60 -82.10
N ALA A 684 18.15 27.48 -82.38
CA ALA A 684 17.88 27.02 -83.73
C ALA A 684 16.86 27.89 -84.48
N MET A 685 15.86 28.45 -83.79
CA MET A 685 14.90 29.38 -84.38
C MET A 685 15.53 30.74 -84.71
N GLU A 686 16.39 31.27 -83.84
CA GLU A 686 17.10 32.54 -84.06
C GLU A 686 18.12 32.45 -85.22
N ALA A 687 18.56 31.25 -85.59
CA ALA A 687 19.48 31.00 -86.71
C ALA A 687 18.80 30.84 -88.09
N MET A 688 17.46 30.86 -88.19
CA MET A 688 16.74 30.50 -89.43
C MET A 688 15.90 31.60 -90.08
N ASP A 689 15.88 32.84 -89.57
CA ASP A 689 15.03 33.91 -90.13
C ASP A 689 15.66 34.63 -91.34
N VAL A 690 15.80 33.90 -92.45
CA VAL A 690 16.02 34.45 -93.81
C VAL A 690 15.19 33.65 -94.83
N THR A 691 13.93 34.09 -95.03
CA THR A 691 13.01 33.96 -96.21
C THR A 691 13.30 32.99 -97.39
N PRO A 692 12.29 32.54 -98.19
CA PRO A 692 10.93 32.05 -97.88
C PRO A 692 10.50 30.81 -98.76
N GLU A 693 9.19 30.44 -98.76
CA GLU A 693 8.43 29.60 -99.74
C GLU A 693 8.14 28.07 -99.57
N LYS A 694 6.85 27.73 -99.88
CA LYS A 694 6.28 26.56 -100.62
C LYS A 694 6.12 25.12 -100.01
N LYS A 695 4.84 24.78 -99.78
CA LYS A 695 4.05 23.57 -100.21
C LYS A 695 4.71 22.16 -100.28
N ARG A 696 4.19 21.19 -99.49
CA ARG A 696 3.63 19.82 -99.85
C ARG A 696 3.68 18.86 -98.63
N LYS A 697 2.54 18.29 -98.18
CA LYS A 697 1.86 17.01 -98.57
C LYS A 697 2.35 15.71 -97.85
N THR A 698 1.42 15.13 -97.08
CA THR A 698 1.08 13.68 -96.95
C THR A 698 2.11 12.63 -96.46
N ALA A 699 1.89 12.18 -95.20
CA ALA A 699 1.44 10.82 -94.81
C ALA A 699 2.37 9.57 -94.93
N VAL A 700 1.90 8.50 -94.24
CA VAL A 700 2.39 7.10 -94.20
C VAL A 700 3.61 6.86 -93.28
N ALA A 701 3.71 5.84 -92.41
CA ALA A 701 2.82 5.07 -91.52
C ALA A 701 3.53 3.74 -91.16
N SER A 702 3.46 3.30 -89.88
CA SER A 702 3.71 1.91 -89.42
C SER A 702 5.12 1.34 -89.66
N SER A 703 5.61 0.28 -89.00
CA SER A 703 5.05 -0.70 -88.05
C SER A 703 6.20 -1.18 -87.13
N SER A 704 6.00 -1.66 -85.89
CA SER A 704 5.73 -3.07 -85.56
C SER A 704 6.25 -3.33 -84.12
N SER A 705 5.90 -4.39 -83.36
CA SER A 705 4.64 -5.12 -83.21
C SER A 705 4.73 -6.15 -82.07
N LYS A 706 3.70 -6.25 -81.19
CA LYS A 706 3.22 -7.48 -80.50
C LYS A 706 4.25 -8.19 -79.56
N LYS A 707 3.96 -8.91 -78.47
CA LYS A 707 2.78 -9.46 -77.75
C LYS A 707 3.33 -9.94 -76.36
N ALA A 708 2.59 -10.26 -75.28
CA ALA A 708 1.16 -10.28 -74.97
C ALA A 708 0.93 -10.26 -73.43
N LYS A 709 -0.33 -9.99 -73.03
CA LYS A 709 -1.15 -10.53 -71.90
C LYS A 709 -0.51 -11.03 -70.57
N ARG A 710 -1.20 -10.97 -69.41
CA ARG A 710 -2.31 -10.15 -68.83
C ARG A 710 -2.64 -10.79 -67.46
N LEU A 711 -2.93 -10.01 -66.41
CA LEU A 711 -3.84 -10.41 -65.31
C LEU A 711 -4.23 -9.19 -64.46
N ASP A 712 -5.49 -9.14 -64.03
CA ASP A 712 -6.14 -7.97 -63.41
C ASP A 712 -5.91 -7.86 -61.90
N VAL A 713 -5.86 -6.61 -61.37
CA VAL A 713 -6.51 -6.25 -60.08
C VAL A 713 -7.12 -4.84 -60.20
N LYS A 714 -8.22 -4.64 -59.46
CA LYS A 714 -9.21 -3.54 -59.51
C LYS A 714 -8.71 -2.15 -59.11
N ALA A 715 -9.56 -1.18 -59.44
CA ALA A 715 -9.53 0.27 -59.20
C ALA A 715 -8.91 0.79 -57.88
N PRO A 716 -8.30 1.98 -57.89
CA PRO A 716 -7.80 2.64 -56.68
C PRO A 716 -8.94 3.17 -55.81
N LEU A 717 -8.85 2.92 -54.50
CA LEU A 717 -9.65 3.62 -53.48
C LEU A 717 -9.25 5.11 -53.41
N PRO A 718 -10.20 6.03 -53.14
CA PRO A 718 -9.89 7.45 -53.05
C PRO A 718 -9.05 7.75 -51.80
N LYS A 719 -7.92 8.43 -51.99
CA LYS A 719 -7.11 8.96 -50.88
C LYS A 719 -7.79 10.22 -50.34
N LEU A 720 -8.39 10.10 -49.16
CA LEU A 720 -8.88 11.24 -48.38
C LEU A 720 -7.73 12.23 -48.12
N SER A 721 -7.99 13.52 -48.32
CA SER A 721 -7.00 14.58 -48.11
C SER A 721 -6.64 14.74 -46.63
N LEU A 722 -5.53 15.40 -46.32
CA LEU A 722 -5.16 15.72 -44.92
C LEU A 722 -6.22 16.57 -44.21
N GLN A 723 -6.99 17.37 -44.96
CA GLN A 723 -8.12 18.12 -44.42
C GLN A 723 -9.32 17.22 -44.12
N GLU A 724 -9.64 16.24 -44.98
CA GLU A 724 -10.68 15.26 -44.71
C GLU A 724 -10.28 14.26 -43.62
N ALA A 725 -9.01 13.88 -43.50
CA ALA A 725 -8.52 13.07 -42.40
C ALA A 725 -8.58 13.82 -41.06
N LYS A 726 -8.32 15.14 -41.05
CA LYS A 726 -8.56 15.99 -39.88
C LYS A 726 -10.04 16.22 -39.61
N ARG A 727 -10.88 16.35 -40.65
CA ARG A 727 -12.33 16.46 -40.53
C ARG A 727 -12.93 15.18 -39.97
N LEU A 728 -12.49 14.03 -40.46
CA LEU A 728 -12.89 12.71 -39.97
C LEU A 728 -12.35 12.44 -38.57
N ALA A 729 -11.09 12.80 -38.24
CA ALA A 729 -10.58 12.67 -36.88
C ALA A 729 -11.29 13.61 -35.89
N LYS A 730 -11.71 14.79 -36.35
CA LYS A 730 -12.57 15.70 -35.57
C LYS A 730 -13.99 15.15 -35.45
N GLU A 731 -14.59 14.66 -36.54
CA GLU A 731 -15.87 13.95 -36.53
C GLU A 731 -15.80 12.67 -35.67
N GLU A 732 -14.67 11.98 -35.54
CA GLU A 732 -14.49 10.81 -34.68
C GLU A 732 -14.24 11.18 -33.21
N MET A 733 -13.64 12.35 -32.94
CA MET A 733 -13.64 12.95 -31.61
C MET A 733 -15.04 13.45 -31.21
N ASP A 734 -15.77 14.08 -32.12
CA ASP A 734 -17.13 14.57 -31.90
C ASP A 734 -18.17 13.41 -31.87
N LYS A 735 -17.86 12.26 -32.50
CA LYS A 735 -18.62 10.98 -32.42
C LYS A 735 -18.31 10.17 -31.16
N ARG A 736 -17.24 10.46 -30.41
CA ARG A 736 -17.24 10.10 -29.00
C ARG A 736 -18.30 10.99 -28.38
N GLN A 737 -19.53 10.48 -28.36
CA GLN A 737 -20.67 11.12 -27.74
C GLN A 737 -20.21 11.61 -26.37
N HIS A 738 -20.58 12.85 -26.02
CA HIS A 738 -20.37 13.34 -24.67
C HIS A 738 -21.07 12.33 -23.76
N ASP A 739 -20.32 11.49 -23.05
CA ASP A 739 -20.86 10.36 -22.30
C ASP A 739 -21.83 10.91 -21.25
N THR A 740 -23.13 10.82 -21.55
CA THR A 740 -24.17 11.44 -20.74
C THR A 740 -24.23 10.77 -19.39
N PHE A 741 -24.51 11.52 -18.33
CA PHE A 741 -24.57 10.95 -16.98
C PHE A 741 -25.59 9.82 -16.90
N PHE A 742 -25.15 8.60 -16.58
CA PHE A 742 -25.97 7.37 -16.71
C PHE A 742 -26.90 7.15 -15.50
N LEU A 743 -27.75 8.14 -15.22
CA LEU A 743 -28.60 8.22 -14.02
C LEU A 743 -29.33 6.90 -13.70
N ALA A 744 -29.92 6.24 -14.70
CA ALA A 744 -30.64 4.97 -14.49
C ALA A 744 -29.71 3.84 -14.01
N THR A 745 -28.49 3.75 -14.56
CA THR A 745 -27.49 2.75 -14.17
C THR A 745 -26.93 3.06 -12.78
N HIS A 746 -26.65 4.33 -12.45
CA HIS A 746 -26.25 4.72 -11.09
C HIS A 746 -27.33 4.42 -10.04
N LEU A 747 -28.62 4.63 -10.37
CA LEU A 747 -29.71 4.27 -9.45
C LEU A 747 -29.86 2.75 -9.28
N LYS A 748 -29.64 1.96 -10.34
CA LYS A 748 -29.56 0.48 -10.28
C LYS A 748 -28.40 0.04 -9.37
N TYR A 749 -27.22 0.62 -9.53
CA TYR A 749 -26.04 0.38 -8.68
C TYR A 749 -26.35 0.63 -7.20
N LEU A 750 -26.79 1.85 -6.88
CA LEU A 750 -27.11 2.28 -5.51
C LEU A 750 -28.19 1.40 -4.85
N ALA A 751 -29.21 0.97 -5.62
CA ALA A 751 -30.27 0.09 -5.13
C ALA A 751 -29.87 -1.39 -4.97
N ASN A 752 -28.69 -1.80 -5.46
CA ASN A 752 -28.18 -3.17 -5.33
C ASN A 752 -27.18 -3.35 -4.18
N LEU A 753 -26.55 -2.27 -3.69
CA LEU A 753 -25.58 -2.31 -2.59
C LEU A 753 -26.14 -2.95 -1.29
N SER A 754 -27.44 -2.81 -1.04
CA SER A 754 -28.10 -3.41 0.15
C SER A 754 -28.33 -4.92 0.09
N LYS A 755 -28.04 -5.57 -1.05
CA LYS A 755 -28.37 -6.99 -1.30
C LYS A 755 -27.21 -7.96 -1.06
N GLN A 756 -25.98 -7.47 -0.95
CA GLN A 756 -24.78 -8.29 -0.71
C GLN A 756 -24.49 -8.36 0.79
N LYS A 757 -25.16 -9.25 1.52
CA LYS A 757 -25.02 -9.34 2.99
C LYS A 757 -23.88 -10.26 3.46
N GLU A 758 -23.44 -11.24 2.67
CA GLU A 758 -22.50 -12.30 3.10
C GLU A 758 -21.37 -12.54 2.08
N SER A 759 -20.25 -11.81 2.22
CA SER A 759 -19.01 -12.03 1.46
C SER A 759 -17.78 -11.72 2.32
N LEU A 760 -16.59 -12.20 1.92
CA LEU A 760 -15.34 -11.84 2.60
C LEU A 760 -15.11 -10.31 2.60
N GLU A 761 -15.48 -9.65 1.52
CA GLU A 761 -15.43 -8.19 1.36
C GLU A 761 -16.39 -7.48 2.34
N SER A 762 -17.57 -8.05 2.60
CA SER A 762 -18.54 -7.54 3.59
C SER A 762 -17.99 -7.61 5.03
N CYS A 763 -17.14 -8.60 5.34
CA CYS A 763 -16.43 -8.68 6.62
C CYS A 763 -15.28 -7.66 6.67
N LEU A 764 -14.44 -7.59 5.63
CA LEU A 764 -13.30 -6.67 5.59
C LEU A 764 -13.73 -5.19 5.61
N SER A 765 -14.88 -4.86 5.04
CA SER A 765 -15.47 -3.51 5.03
C SER A 765 -16.38 -3.20 6.22
N GLU A 766 -16.54 -4.11 7.18
CA GLU A 766 -17.51 -3.97 8.28
C GLU A 766 -17.33 -2.69 9.10
N HIS A 767 -16.08 -2.30 9.37
CA HIS A 767 -15.74 -1.10 10.11
C HIS A 767 -16.07 0.21 9.37
N LEU A 768 -16.28 0.18 8.04
CA LEU A 768 -16.56 1.35 7.21
C LEU A 768 -18.05 1.54 6.88
N ARG A 769 -18.93 0.66 7.37
CA ARG A 769 -20.34 0.60 6.92
C ARG A 769 -21.10 1.92 7.10
N VAL A 770 -20.89 2.67 8.19
CA VAL A 770 -21.55 3.98 8.37
C VAL A 770 -21.07 5.02 7.35
N SER A 771 -19.78 4.99 6.97
CA SER A 771 -19.26 5.84 5.88
C SER A 771 -19.82 5.42 4.52
N ALA A 772 -19.88 4.12 4.24
CA ALA A 772 -20.50 3.58 3.03
C ALA A 772 -21.99 3.96 2.92
N PHE A 773 -22.72 3.93 4.05
CA PHE A 773 -24.10 4.40 4.11
C PHE A 773 -24.19 5.91 3.82
N TYR A 774 -23.31 6.74 4.38
CA TYR A 774 -23.28 8.17 4.08
C TYR A 774 -23.04 8.46 2.59
N TRP A 775 -22.10 7.78 1.95
CA TRP A 775 -21.84 7.96 0.51
C TRP A 775 -23.02 7.48 -0.36
N ALA A 776 -23.68 6.37 0.00
CA ALA A 776 -24.87 5.88 -0.71
C ALA A 776 -26.11 6.75 -0.49
N ALA A 777 -26.41 7.10 0.77
CA ALA A 777 -27.51 7.96 1.14
C ALA A 777 -27.33 9.38 0.58
N GLY A 778 -26.11 9.93 0.68
CA GLY A 778 -25.73 11.21 0.09
C GLY A 778 -25.89 11.23 -1.43
N SER A 779 -25.47 10.18 -2.12
CA SER A 779 -25.68 10.02 -3.57
C SER A 779 -27.18 10.03 -3.91
N LEU A 780 -27.99 9.23 -3.20
CA LEU A 780 -29.43 9.19 -3.42
C LEU A 780 -30.13 10.51 -3.06
N CYS A 781 -29.69 11.21 -2.02
CA CYS A 781 -30.25 12.50 -1.61
C CYS A 781 -29.90 13.62 -2.59
N ALA A 782 -28.65 13.67 -3.06
CA ALA A 782 -28.23 14.57 -4.13
C ALA A 782 -29.02 14.30 -5.43
N LEU A 783 -29.23 13.05 -5.82
CA LEU A 783 -30.02 12.69 -7.00
C LEU A 783 -31.55 12.87 -6.86
N GLY A 784 -32.04 13.38 -5.71
CA GLY A 784 -33.48 13.56 -5.47
C GLY A 784 -34.26 12.25 -5.23
N LYS A 785 -33.55 11.18 -4.86
CA LYS A 785 -34.02 9.79 -4.74
C LYS A 785 -33.91 9.21 -3.33
N ALA A 786 -33.88 10.06 -2.30
CA ALA A 786 -33.81 9.65 -0.89
C ALA A 786 -34.85 8.57 -0.48
N HIS A 787 -36.05 8.57 -1.09
CA HIS A 787 -37.11 7.58 -0.87
C HIS A 787 -36.77 6.15 -1.33
N HIS A 788 -35.63 5.93 -2.00
CA HIS A 788 -35.12 4.58 -2.30
C HIS A 788 -34.31 3.96 -1.16
N ILE A 789 -34.01 4.72 -0.10
CA ILE A 789 -33.26 4.23 1.07
C ILE A 789 -34.23 3.43 1.96
N PRO A 790 -33.99 2.13 2.23
CA PRO A 790 -34.88 1.32 3.06
C PRO A 790 -34.85 1.75 4.54
N ASP A 791 -36.01 1.78 5.19
CA ASP A 791 -36.14 2.08 6.62
C ASP A 791 -35.30 1.15 7.52
N GLU A 792 -35.08 -0.10 7.11
CA GLU A 792 -34.18 -1.06 7.79
C GLU A 792 -32.75 -0.50 7.95
N LEU A 793 -32.22 0.18 6.94
CA LEU A 793 -30.88 0.78 6.99
C LEU A 793 -30.86 2.04 7.87
N ILE A 794 -31.96 2.78 7.94
CA ILE A 794 -32.09 3.94 8.84
C ILE A 794 -32.13 3.44 10.30
N GLN A 795 -32.88 2.37 10.58
CA GLN A 795 -32.91 1.73 11.90
C GLN A 795 -31.54 1.16 12.29
N TRP A 796 -30.83 0.53 11.35
CA TRP A 796 -29.46 0.07 11.57
C TRP A 796 -28.50 1.24 11.88
N LEU A 797 -28.57 2.35 11.14
CA LEU A 797 -27.73 3.53 11.42
C LEU A 797 -28.00 4.08 12.83
N LEU A 798 -29.26 4.13 13.25
CA LEU A 798 -29.64 4.54 14.61
C LEU A 798 -29.12 3.56 15.68
N ALA A 799 -29.02 2.27 15.37
CA ALA A 799 -28.42 1.26 16.26
C ALA A 799 -26.88 1.35 16.35
N CYS A 800 -26.21 2.10 15.47
CA CYS A 800 -24.79 2.44 15.58
C CYS A 800 -24.52 3.60 16.57
N GLN A 801 -25.57 4.27 17.08
CA GLN A 801 -25.45 5.36 18.06
C GLN A 801 -25.15 4.82 19.46
N HIS A 802 -24.15 5.40 20.13
CA HIS A 802 -23.81 5.05 21.51
C HIS A 802 -24.74 5.76 22.51
N PRO A 803 -25.13 5.12 23.63
CA PRO A 803 -25.97 5.75 24.66
C PRO A 803 -25.38 7.03 25.27
N ASN A 804 -24.05 7.15 25.28
CA ASN A 804 -23.32 8.31 25.78
C ASN A 804 -22.91 9.28 24.65
N GLY A 805 -23.56 9.21 23.48
CA GLY A 805 -23.32 10.07 22.32
C GLY A 805 -22.23 9.57 21.36
N GLY A 806 -22.30 10.03 20.11
CA GLY A 806 -21.44 9.58 19.02
C GLY A 806 -21.92 8.27 18.36
N PHE A 807 -21.34 7.93 17.22
CA PHE A 807 -21.66 6.74 16.44
C PHE A 807 -20.40 5.91 16.15
N GLY A 808 -20.54 4.58 16.15
CA GLY A 808 -19.52 3.64 15.69
C GLY A 808 -19.61 3.35 14.18
N GLY A 809 -18.60 2.67 13.64
CA GLY A 809 -18.55 2.30 12.21
C GLY A 809 -19.58 1.25 11.79
N ASN A 810 -20.06 0.48 12.76
CA ASN A 810 -21.17 -0.48 12.69
C ASN A 810 -21.74 -0.69 14.11
N VAL A 811 -22.84 -1.44 14.24
CA VAL A 811 -23.45 -1.80 15.53
C VAL A 811 -22.43 -2.54 16.41
N GLY A 812 -22.26 -2.06 17.64
CA GLY A 812 -21.31 -2.63 18.62
C GLY A 812 -19.85 -2.21 18.44
N HIS A 813 -19.51 -1.41 17.42
CA HIS A 813 -18.16 -0.84 17.27
C HIS A 813 -17.98 0.39 18.17
N ASP A 814 -16.73 0.69 18.51
CA ASP A 814 -16.37 1.92 19.23
C ASP A 814 -16.79 3.18 18.45
N ARG A 815 -17.22 4.20 19.21
CA ARG A 815 -17.61 5.50 18.66
C ARG A 815 -16.39 6.26 18.16
N HIS A 816 -16.51 6.84 16.99
CA HIS A 816 -15.43 7.58 16.35
C HIS A 816 -15.98 8.83 15.65
N LEU A 817 -15.21 9.91 15.63
CA LEU A 817 -15.64 11.22 15.15
C LEU A 817 -16.01 11.23 13.66
N LEU A 818 -15.31 10.45 12.84
CA LEU A 818 -15.63 10.29 11.41
C LEU A 818 -17.02 9.66 11.19
N TYR A 819 -17.30 8.54 11.87
CA TYR A 819 -18.60 7.85 11.74
C TYR A 819 -19.72 8.67 12.37
N THR A 820 -19.43 9.39 13.46
CA THR A 820 -20.35 10.36 14.06
C THR A 820 -20.74 11.45 13.06
N CYS A 821 -19.78 12.05 12.35
CA CYS A 821 -20.05 13.03 11.30
C CYS A 821 -20.89 12.45 10.15
N HIS A 822 -20.47 11.31 9.61
CA HIS A 822 -21.19 10.63 8.53
C HIS A 822 -22.63 10.23 8.92
N ALA A 823 -22.85 9.74 10.14
CA ALA A 823 -24.19 9.43 10.65
C ALA A 823 -25.06 10.69 10.80
N VAL A 824 -24.53 11.75 11.41
CA VAL A 824 -25.24 13.03 11.60
C VAL A 824 -25.62 13.65 10.26
N LEU A 825 -24.69 13.73 9.30
CA LEU A 825 -24.96 14.22 7.94
C LEU A 825 -26.02 13.37 7.22
N SER A 826 -25.96 12.04 7.37
CA SER A 826 -26.96 11.13 6.80
C SER A 826 -28.36 11.35 7.38
N LEU A 827 -28.47 11.46 8.71
CA LEU A 827 -29.75 11.71 9.38
C LEU A 827 -30.34 13.07 9.00
N VAL A 828 -29.51 14.11 8.85
CA VAL A 828 -29.93 15.43 8.34
C VAL A 828 -30.49 15.37 6.92
N MET A 829 -29.81 14.66 6.00
CA MET A 829 -30.30 14.50 4.62
C MET A 829 -31.59 13.68 4.53
N LEU A 830 -31.84 12.82 5.52
CA LEU A 830 -33.05 12.01 5.66
C LEU A 830 -34.19 12.73 6.41
N GLY A 831 -33.95 13.92 7.01
CA GLY A 831 -34.92 14.60 7.87
C GLY A 831 -35.20 13.81 9.16
N LYS A 832 -34.16 13.27 9.78
CA LYS A 832 -34.17 12.37 10.95
C LYS A 832 -33.25 12.84 12.07
N GLU A 833 -32.77 14.08 12.04
CA GLU A 833 -31.89 14.64 13.06
C GLU A 833 -32.47 14.65 14.48
N ASP A 834 -33.80 14.64 14.64
CA ASP A 834 -34.48 14.52 15.95
C ASP A 834 -34.15 13.21 16.70
N HIS A 835 -33.59 12.21 16.02
CA HIS A 835 -33.15 10.95 16.63
C HIS A 835 -31.68 10.97 17.11
N ILE A 836 -30.96 12.08 16.92
CA ILE A 836 -29.59 12.25 17.41
C ILE A 836 -29.65 12.62 18.90
N LEU A 837 -28.86 11.93 19.72
CA LEU A 837 -28.58 12.31 21.11
C LEU A 837 -27.72 13.57 21.12
N ALA A 838 -28.36 14.73 20.95
CA ALA A 838 -27.69 15.97 20.56
C ALA A 838 -26.74 16.51 21.63
N GLN A 839 -27.08 16.40 22.92
CA GLN A 839 -26.22 16.89 24.00
C GLN A 839 -25.05 15.93 24.24
N GLU A 840 -25.35 14.63 24.31
CA GLU A 840 -24.39 13.57 24.53
C GLU A 840 -23.37 13.47 23.37
N THR A 841 -23.85 13.66 22.13
CA THR A 841 -22.97 13.71 20.95
C THR A 841 -22.13 14.98 20.95
N ALA A 842 -22.66 16.13 21.36
CA ALA A 842 -21.86 17.33 21.54
C ALA A 842 -20.83 17.17 22.67
N ASP A 843 -21.18 16.53 23.80
CA ASP A 843 -20.26 16.20 24.90
C ASP A 843 -19.11 15.32 24.41
N PHE A 844 -19.42 14.27 23.64
CA PHE A 844 -18.41 13.43 23.00
C PHE A 844 -17.49 14.25 22.09
N VAL A 845 -18.03 15.02 21.13
CA VAL A 845 -17.21 15.79 20.18
C VAL A 845 -16.35 16.86 20.88
N VAL A 846 -16.90 17.55 21.89
CA VAL A 846 -16.16 18.54 22.69
C VAL A 846 -15.01 17.88 23.46
N SER A 847 -15.20 16.65 23.99
CA SER A 847 -14.17 15.92 24.72
C SER A 847 -12.96 15.49 23.88
N LEU A 848 -13.06 15.55 22.55
CA LEU A 848 -11.98 15.18 21.63
C LEU A 848 -11.06 16.36 21.26
N GLN A 849 -11.41 17.60 21.63
CA GLN A 849 -10.54 18.75 21.38
C GLN A 849 -9.30 18.71 22.29
N GLN A 850 -8.13 18.82 21.68
CA GLN A 850 -6.84 18.82 22.36
C GLN A 850 -6.40 20.24 22.77
N PRO A 851 -5.46 20.39 23.73
CA PRO A 851 -5.00 21.70 24.21
C PRO A 851 -4.36 22.61 23.13
N ASP A 852 -3.84 22.04 22.05
CA ASP A 852 -3.28 22.77 20.91
C ASP A 852 -4.36 23.22 19.90
N GLY A 853 -5.63 22.85 20.12
CA GLY A 853 -6.76 23.13 19.26
C GLY A 853 -7.11 22.01 18.28
N SER A 854 -6.24 21.01 18.10
CA SER A 854 -6.51 19.86 17.25
C SER A 854 -7.66 18.99 17.77
N PHE A 855 -8.13 18.06 16.95
CA PHE A 855 -9.15 17.07 17.35
C PHE A 855 -8.62 15.67 17.10
N VAL A 856 -8.88 14.77 18.06
CA VAL A 856 -8.61 13.34 17.89
C VAL A 856 -9.85 12.60 17.39
N GLY A 857 -9.65 11.47 16.70
CA GLY A 857 -10.76 10.66 16.18
C GLY A 857 -11.58 9.95 17.27
N ASP A 858 -10.89 9.47 18.31
CA ASP A 858 -11.43 8.70 19.44
C ASP A 858 -10.45 8.68 20.62
N ILE A 859 -10.59 7.69 21.51
CA ILE A 859 -9.74 7.47 22.69
C ILE A 859 -8.29 7.04 22.39
N HIS A 860 -7.97 6.66 21.14
CA HIS A 860 -6.63 6.23 20.73
C HIS A 860 -5.74 7.39 20.27
N GLY A 861 -6.31 8.60 20.11
CA GLY A 861 -5.51 9.82 20.02
C GLY A 861 -4.93 10.17 18.65
N GLU A 862 -5.40 9.56 17.56
CA GLU A 862 -5.02 9.98 16.20
C GLU A 862 -5.49 11.41 15.94
N VAL A 863 -4.56 12.32 15.62
CA VAL A 863 -4.84 13.70 15.21
C VAL A 863 -4.86 13.82 13.68
N ASP A 864 -5.87 14.50 13.13
CA ASP A 864 -6.00 14.75 11.69
C ASP A 864 -6.88 15.98 11.41
N THR A 865 -6.56 16.76 10.36
CA THR A 865 -7.42 17.87 9.86
C THR A 865 -8.86 17.41 9.56
N LYS A 866 -9.07 16.16 9.13
CA LYS A 866 -10.41 15.55 8.94
C LYS A 866 -11.25 15.52 10.21
N TYR A 867 -10.62 15.36 11.38
CA TYR A 867 -11.32 15.35 12.66
C TYR A 867 -11.78 16.74 13.07
N THR A 868 -10.99 17.77 12.80
CA THR A 868 -11.42 19.16 12.99
C THR A 868 -12.63 19.51 12.12
N TYR A 869 -12.60 19.12 10.83
CA TYR A 869 -13.74 19.27 9.92
C TYR A 869 -15.00 18.52 10.42
N CYS A 870 -14.84 17.27 10.86
CA CYS A 870 -15.94 16.46 11.38
C CYS A 870 -16.55 17.06 12.66
N ALA A 871 -15.71 17.50 13.60
CA ALA A 871 -16.16 18.15 14.83
C ALA A 871 -16.97 19.41 14.55
N LEU A 872 -16.48 20.28 13.67
CA LEU A 872 -17.18 21.52 13.30
C LEU A 872 -18.49 21.25 12.56
N SER A 873 -18.51 20.27 11.64
CA SER A 873 -19.72 19.88 10.92
C SER A 873 -20.82 19.41 11.89
N VAL A 874 -20.47 18.50 12.81
CA VAL A 874 -21.41 17.99 13.83
C VAL A 874 -21.86 19.09 14.78
N LEU A 875 -20.94 19.86 15.36
CA LEU A 875 -21.28 20.90 16.33
C LEU A 875 -22.13 22.02 15.71
N LYS A 876 -21.93 22.39 14.44
CA LYS A 876 -22.79 23.36 13.73
C LYS A 876 -24.20 22.82 13.48
N ILE A 877 -24.33 21.56 13.08
CA ILE A 877 -25.64 20.91 12.91
C ILE A 877 -26.40 20.86 14.24
N LEU A 878 -25.71 20.56 15.35
CA LEU A 878 -26.28 20.52 16.70
C LEU A 878 -26.41 21.91 17.35
N LYS A 879 -25.88 22.98 16.73
CA LYS A 879 -25.85 24.37 17.22
C LYS A 879 -25.12 24.52 18.57
N GLN A 880 -24.02 23.78 18.71
CA GLN A 880 -23.17 23.66 19.90
C GLN A 880 -21.71 24.11 19.67
N GLU A 881 -21.39 24.79 18.56
CA GLU A 881 -20.00 25.18 18.25
C GLU A 881 -19.37 26.17 19.25
N HIS A 882 -20.20 26.84 20.07
CA HIS A 882 -19.76 27.72 21.15
C HIS A 882 -19.06 26.99 22.31
N ARG A 883 -19.09 25.65 22.33
CA ARG A 883 -18.52 24.81 23.40
C ARG A 883 -17.04 24.45 23.20
N ILE A 884 -16.46 24.76 22.04
CA ILE A 884 -15.07 24.47 21.70
C ILE A 884 -14.25 25.75 21.56
N ASN A 885 -12.93 25.65 21.67
CA ASN A 885 -12.02 26.74 21.34
C ASN A 885 -11.83 26.82 19.81
N MET A 886 -12.69 27.61 19.15
CA MET A 886 -12.65 27.82 17.70
C MET A 886 -11.31 28.40 17.23
N ASP A 887 -10.79 29.43 17.92
CA ASP A 887 -9.55 30.10 17.52
C ASP A 887 -8.33 29.16 17.58
N ALA A 888 -8.25 28.29 18.61
CA ALA A 888 -7.22 27.27 18.68
C ALA A 888 -7.35 26.25 17.55
N ALA A 889 -8.56 25.80 17.23
CA ALA A 889 -8.79 24.87 16.12
C ALA A 889 -8.35 25.46 14.76
N MET A 890 -8.68 26.73 14.49
CA MET A 890 -8.24 27.40 13.26
C MET A 890 -6.73 27.65 13.24
N ALA A 891 -6.12 27.96 14.39
CA ALA A 891 -4.67 28.08 14.51
C ALA A 891 -3.95 26.75 14.25
N HIS A 892 -4.47 25.62 14.74
CA HIS A 892 -3.94 24.29 14.43
C HIS A 892 -4.07 23.97 12.93
N ILE A 893 -5.23 24.22 12.30
CA ILE A 893 -5.35 24.01 10.84
C ILE A 893 -4.31 24.80 10.04
N LYS A 894 -3.96 26.02 10.48
CA LYS A 894 -2.90 26.81 9.83
C LYS A 894 -1.51 26.17 9.96
N THR A 895 -1.19 25.45 11.04
CA THR A 895 0.11 24.75 11.16
C THR A 895 0.20 23.53 10.24
N CYS A 896 -0.93 23.01 9.74
CA CYS A 896 -0.98 21.97 8.71
C CYS A 896 -0.75 22.49 7.28
N GLN A 897 -0.58 23.80 7.06
CA GLN A 897 -0.32 24.36 5.73
C GLN A 897 1.16 24.27 5.35
N ASN A 898 1.44 23.82 4.13
CA ASN A 898 2.79 23.64 3.59
C ASN A 898 3.22 24.81 2.68
N PHE A 899 4.49 24.75 2.22
CA PHE A 899 5.11 25.75 1.36
C PHE A 899 4.46 25.91 -0.02
N ASP A 900 3.70 24.91 -0.48
CA ASP A 900 2.92 24.93 -1.72
C ASP A 900 1.51 25.52 -1.54
N ALA A 901 1.22 26.05 -0.34
CA ALA A 901 -0.07 26.51 0.16
C ALA A 901 -1.17 25.42 0.30
N GLY A 902 -0.85 24.15 0.01
CA GLY A 902 -1.70 23.01 0.34
C GLY A 902 -1.65 22.65 1.83
N PHE A 903 -2.44 21.66 2.23
CA PHE A 903 -2.58 21.22 3.62
C PHE A 903 -2.35 19.71 3.74
N GLY A 904 -1.56 19.33 4.74
CA GLY A 904 -1.41 17.94 5.19
C GLY A 904 -2.48 17.52 6.20
N ASN A 905 -2.45 16.25 6.62
CA ASN A 905 -3.30 15.73 7.70
C ASN A 905 -2.84 16.22 9.08
N ILE A 906 -1.53 16.41 9.26
CA ILE A 906 -0.87 17.02 10.43
C ILE A 906 0.27 17.95 9.96
N PRO A 907 0.83 18.80 10.83
CA PRO A 907 1.91 19.72 10.45
C PRO A 907 3.13 19.02 9.84
N GLY A 908 3.51 19.46 8.63
CA GLY A 908 4.67 18.94 7.89
C GLY A 908 4.44 17.68 7.05
N CYS A 909 3.25 17.09 7.07
CA CYS A 909 2.87 16.00 6.15
C CYS A 909 2.49 16.53 4.76
N GLU A 910 2.56 15.67 3.73
CA GLU A 910 2.34 16.02 2.33
C GLU A 910 0.98 16.70 2.07
N SER A 911 0.99 17.74 1.24
CA SER A 911 -0.21 18.43 0.77
C SER A 911 -1.10 17.49 -0.05
N HIS A 912 -2.29 17.20 0.45
CA HIS A 912 -3.17 16.18 -0.13
C HIS A 912 -4.59 16.70 -0.33
N GLY A 913 -5.20 16.41 -1.48
CA GLY A 913 -6.51 16.97 -1.88
C GLY A 913 -7.63 16.76 -0.85
N GLY A 914 -7.68 15.59 -0.22
CA GLY A 914 -8.64 15.31 0.86
C GLY A 914 -8.42 16.15 2.12
N HIS A 915 -7.17 16.41 2.50
CA HIS A 915 -6.84 17.23 3.68
C HIS A 915 -6.93 18.73 3.38
N ILE A 916 -6.73 19.14 2.12
CA ILE A 916 -7.06 20.48 1.64
C ILE A 916 -8.57 20.73 1.76
N PHE A 917 -9.42 19.78 1.33
CA PHE A 917 -10.87 19.89 1.48
C PHE A 917 -11.29 20.05 2.96
N THR A 918 -10.79 19.20 3.86
CA THR A 918 -11.17 19.26 5.28
C THR A 918 -10.61 20.50 5.98
N ALA A 919 -9.36 20.90 5.70
CA ALA A 919 -8.75 22.12 6.25
C ALA A 919 -9.49 23.38 5.78
N VAL A 920 -9.73 23.53 4.48
CA VAL A 920 -10.46 24.68 3.92
C VAL A 920 -11.91 24.69 4.39
N GLY A 921 -12.57 23.53 4.47
CA GLY A 921 -13.92 23.40 5.03
C GLY A 921 -14.00 23.78 6.50
N ALA A 922 -13.00 23.40 7.31
CA ALA A 922 -12.89 23.81 8.70
C ALA A 922 -12.70 25.33 8.84
N LEU A 923 -11.77 25.93 8.09
CA LEU A 923 -11.55 27.38 8.04
C LEU A 923 -12.80 28.15 7.59
N SER A 924 -13.52 27.61 6.62
CA SER A 924 -14.79 28.16 6.11
C SER A 924 -15.89 28.11 7.18
N MET A 925 -16.06 27.00 7.89
CA MET A 925 -17.01 26.89 9.01
C MET A 925 -16.63 27.78 10.20
N GLY A 926 -15.33 27.98 10.44
CA GLY A 926 -14.82 28.88 11.48
C GLY A 926 -14.91 30.37 11.15
N HIS A 927 -15.28 30.73 9.90
CA HIS A 927 -15.24 32.11 9.38
C HIS A 927 -13.85 32.77 9.50
N GLN A 928 -12.79 31.99 9.28
CA GLN A 928 -11.39 32.47 9.30
C GLN A 928 -10.62 32.14 8.01
N LEU A 929 -11.33 31.91 6.90
CA LEU A 929 -10.71 31.55 5.63
C LEU A 929 -9.84 32.69 5.08
N ASP A 930 -10.37 33.91 5.03
CA ASP A 930 -9.66 35.14 4.61
C ASP A 930 -8.45 35.48 5.50
N LYS A 931 -8.40 34.97 6.73
CA LYS A 931 -7.31 35.21 7.70
C LYS A 931 -6.11 34.31 7.46
N TYR A 932 -6.32 33.13 6.86
CA TYR A 932 -5.33 32.07 6.78
C TYR A 932 -4.97 31.63 5.36
N VAL A 933 -5.85 31.88 4.38
CA VAL A 933 -5.61 31.72 2.95
C VAL A 933 -5.44 33.11 2.35
N ASP A 934 -4.31 33.39 1.70
CA ASP A 934 -4.04 34.70 1.09
C ASP A 934 -4.94 34.93 -0.13
N LEU A 935 -6.14 35.46 0.12
CA LEU A 935 -7.10 35.90 -0.88
C LEU A 935 -6.69 37.25 -1.47
N VAL A 936 -5.52 37.29 -2.11
CA VAL A 936 -5.25 38.35 -3.06
C VAL A 936 -6.31 38.21 -4.16
N GLU A 937 -7.24 39.17 -4.28
CA GLU A 937 -8.34 39.13 -5.27
C GLU A 937 -7.82 38.86 -6.70
N HIS A 938 -6.58 39.27 -6.96
CA HIS A 938 -5.81 39.07 -8.19
C HIS A 938 -5.18 37.68 -8.37
N PHE A 939 -5.41 36.71 -7.47
CA PHE A 939 -4.82 35.36 -7.53
C PHE A 939 -5.89 34.28 -7.67
N VAL A 940 -7.06 34.42 -7.02
CA VAL A 940 -8.20 33.51 -7.20
C VAL A 940 -8.91 33.80 -8.53
N SER A 941 -9.34 35.05 -8.76
CA SER A 941 -10.00 35.45 -10.02
C SER A 941 -9.09 35.22 -11.25
N CYS A 942 -7.79 35.46 -11.10
CA CYS A 942 -6.80 35.27 -12.17
C CYS A 942 -6.26 33.84 -12.29
N LYS A 943 -6.79 32.85 -11.55
CA LYS A 943 -6.41 31.43 -11.72
C LYS A 943 -7.56 30.44 -11.78
N LEU A 944 -8.81 30.85 -11.57
CA LEU A 944 -9.96 29.96 -11.82
C LEU A 944 -9.95 29.38 -13.25
N HIS A 945 -9.44 30.15 -14.23
CA HIS A 945 -9.23 29.71 -15.61
C HIS A 945 -8.15 28.61 -15.80
N TRP A 946 -7.36 28.28 -14.77
CA TRP A 946 -6.45 27.12 -14.78
C TRP A 946 -7.23 25.81 -14.66
N ILE A 947 -8.40 25.83 -14.03
CA ILE A 947 -9.31 24.69 -13.94
C ILE A 947 -10.11 24.63 -15.24
N ASN A 948 -9.82 23.64 -16.08
CA ASN A 948 -10.63 23.39 -17.27
C ASN A 948 -11.89 22.59 -16.89
N LYS A 949 -12.99 23.31 -16.61
CA LYS A 949 -14.30 22.76 -16.25
C LYS A 949 -14.74 21.61 -17.15
N ASP A 950 -14.71 21.80 -18.47
CA ASP A 950 -15.21 20.82 -19.43
C ASP A 950 -14.41 19.52 -19.43
N LYS A 951 -13.08 19.61 -19.31
CA LYS A 951 -12.20 18.43 -19.17
C LYS A 951 -12.41 17.70 -17.85
N LEU A 952 -12.68 18.41 -16.75
CA LEU A 952 -12.94 17.79 -15.46
C LEU A 952 -14.31 17.07 -15.45
N ILE A 953 -15.34 17.70 -16.03
CA ILE A 953 -16.64 17.05 -16.31
C ILE A 953 -16.41 15.78 -17.14
N GLN A 954 -15.70 15.89 -18.28
CA GLN A 954 -15.46 14.75 -19.15
C GLN A 954 -14.62 13.65 -18.47
N PHE A 955 -13.68 14.00 -17.58
CA PHE A 955 -12.93 13.03 -16.80
C PHE A 955 -13.86 12.22 -15.88
N ILE A 956 -14.70 12.89 -15.08
CA ILE A 956 -15.66 12.21 -14.19
C ILE A 956 -16.63 11.34 -15.00
N LEU A 957 -17.14 11.84 -16.14
CA LEU A 957 -18.04 11.08 -17.01
C LEU A 957 -17.36 9.84 -17.63
N ASN A 958 -16.06 9.91 -17.93
CA ASN A 958 -15.27 8.76 -18.40
C ASN A 958 -14.97 7.73 -17.29
N CYS A 959 -15.19 8.06 -16.02
CA CYS A 959 -15.03 7.15 -14.88
C CYS A 959 -16.32 6.39 -14.53
N GLN A 960 -17.43 6.66 -15.22
CA GLN A 960 -18.70 5.97 -15.01
C GLN A 960 -18.65 4.55 -15.57
N ASP A 961 -19.13 3.58 -14.80
CA ASP A 961 -19.46 2.25 -15.35
C ASP A 961 -20.78 2.33 -16.15
N LYS A 962 -20.77 1.79 -17.37
CA LYS A 962 -21.90 1.91 -18.31
C LYS A 962 -22.94 0.80 -18.15
N ASP A 963 -22.53 -0.36 -17.63
CA ASP A 963 -23.30 -1.61 -17.63
C ASP A 963 -23.92 -1.88 -16.24
N ASP A 964 -23.11 -1.75 -15.19
CA ASP A 964 -23.52 -1.96 -13.80
C ASP A 964 -23.66 -0.69 -12.99
N GLY A 965 -22.98 0.39 -13.41
CA GLY A 965 -23.13 1.72 -12.83
C GLY A 965 -22.22 1.99 -11.64
N GLY A 966 -22.26 3.25 -11.22
CA GLY A 966 -21.28 3.81 -10.27
C GLY A 966 -20.19 4.60 -11.00
N ILE A 967 -19.30 5.23 -10.24
CA ILE A 967 -18.16 5.99 -10.74
C ILE A 967 -16.90 5.47 -10.02
N ALA A 968 -15.82 5.28 -10.77
CA ALA A 968 -14.53 4.85 -10.26
C ALA A 968 -13.56 6.03 -10.01
N ASP A 969 -12.43 5.76 -9.34
CA ASP A 969 -11.28 6.68 -9.20
C ASP A 969 -10.81 7.29 -10.55
N ARG A 970 -10.69 6.43 -11.57
CA ARG A 970 -10.18 6.81 -12.90
C ARG A 970 -10.74 5.88 -13.99
N PRO A 971 -10.70 6.27 -15.29
CA PRO A 971 -11.25 5.46 -16.37
C PRO A 971 -10.58 4.07 -16.43
N GLY A 972 -11.39 3.02 -16.40
CA GLY A 972 -10.93 1.62 -16.42
C GLY A 972 -10.69 0.97 -15.04
N ASN A 973 -10.81 1.72 -13.94
CA ASN A 973 -10.93 1.11 -12.61
C ASN A 973 -12.37 0.58 -12.37
N VAL A 974 -12.54 -0.27 -11.35
CA VAL A 974 -13.86 -0.71 -10.85
C VAL A 974 -14.55 0.44 -10.11
N SER A 975 -15.87 0.59 -10.28
CA SER A 975 -16.66 1.61 -9.58
C SER A 975 -16.92 1.25 -8.12
N ASP A 976 -16.80 2.24 -7.23
CA ASP A 976 -17.11 2.12 -5.82
C ASP A 976 -18.01 3.26 -5.33
N ILE A 977 -18.57 3.09 -4.12
CA ILE A 977 -19.56 4.01 -3.57
C ILE A 977 -18.97 5.37 -3.13
N PHE A 978 -17.68 5.40 -2.77
CA PHE A 978 -16.98 6.62 -2.38
C PHE A 978 -16.77 7.53 -3.60
N HIS A 979 -16.19 6.99 -4.67
CA HIS A 979 -15.98 7.72 -5.92
C HIS A 979 -17.29 8.03 -6.64
N THR A 980 -18.32 7.18 -6.52
CA THR A 980 -19.68 7.49 -6.97
C THR A 980 -20.22 8.75 -6.31
N PHE A 981 -20.12 8.86 -4.98
CA PHE A 981 -20.59 10.03 -4.24
C PHE A 981 -19.82 11.31 -4.60
N PHE A 982 -18.48 11.27 -4.54
CA PHE A 982 -17.67 12.45 -4.83
C PHE A 982 -17.70 12.85 -6.32
N GLY A 983 -17.89 11.91 -7.25
CA GLY A 983 -18.13 12.20 -8.66
C GLY A 983 -19.46 12.92 -8.90
N ILE A 984 -20.54 12.49 -8.24
CA ILE A 984 -21.84 13.20 -8.27
C ILE A 984 -21.72 14.60 -7.67
N CYS A 985 -21.03 14.74 -6.52
CA CYS A 985 -20.77 16.05 -5.90
C CYS A 985 -19.94 16.95 -6.82
N GLY A 986 -18.91 16.42 -7.48
CA GLY A 986 -18.09 17.13 -8.46
C GLY A 986 -18.91 17.65 -9.64
N LEU A 987 -19.71 16.79 -10.28
CA LEU A 987 -20.61 17.21 -11.37
C LEU A 987 -21.64 18.26 -10.92
N SER A 988 -22.15 18.15 -9.69
CA SER A 988 -23.06 19.13 -9.08
C SER A 988 -22.39 20.49 -8.86
N MET A 989 -21.20 20.54 -8.24
CA MET A 989 -20.46 21.77 -8.01
C MET A 989 -19.97 22.43 -9.32
N LEU A 990 -19.67 21.62 -10.34
CA LEU A 990 -19.35 22.10 -11.69
C LEU A 990 -20.59 22.59 -12.46
N GLY A 991 -21.80 22.45 -11.92
CA GLY A 991 -23.05 22.88 -12.57
C GLY A 991 -23.40 22.09 -13.82
N TYR A 992 -22.99 20.82 -13.92
CA TYR A 992 -23.33 19.95 -15.06
C TYR A 992 -24.84 19.66 -15.15
N PHE A 993 -25.51 19.63 -14.00
CA PHE A 993 -26.95 19.32 -13.90
C PHE A 993 -27.86 20.55 -14.08
N ASP A 994 -27.34 21.76 -13.87
CA ASP A 994 -28.12 23.00 -13.71
C ASP A 994 -28.97 23.36 -14.96
N ASP A 995 -28.42 23.15 -16.16
CA ASP A 995 -29.05 23.54 -17.44
C ASP A 995 -29.86 22.41 -18.12
N GLN A 996 -30.08 21.27 -17.46
CA GLN A 996 -30.62 20.06 -18.09
C GLN A 996 -31.98 19.63 -17.50
N PRO A 997 -33.10 19.72 -18.24
CA PRO A 997 -34.43 19.32 -17.75
C PRO A 997 -34.54 17.87 -17.26
N ALA A 998 -33.74 16.96 -17.83
CA ALA A 998 -33.65 15.56 -17.39
C ALA A 998 -33.10 15.40 -15.96
N PHE A 999 -32.39 16.42 -15.45
CA PHE A 999 -31.72 16.43 -14.16
C PHE A 999 -32.34 17.43 -13.17
N ALA A 1000 -33.49 18.03 -13.49
CA ALA A 1000 -34.17 19.02 -12.63
C ALA A 1000 -34.60 18.52 -11.23
N ALA A 1001 -34.53 17.20 -10.98
CA ALA A 1001 -34.76 16.60 -9.67
C ALA A 1001 -33.47 16.45 -8.82
N ILE A 1002 -32.30 16.64 -9.43
CA ILE A 1002 -31.00 16.58 -8.75
C ILE A 1002 -30.83 17.87 -7.95
N LYS A 1003 -30.56 17.72 -6.65
CA LYS A 1003 -30.28 18.83 -5.74
C LYS A 1003 -28.81 19.25 -5.88
N LYS A 1004 -28.56 20.56 -5.83
CA LYS A 1004 -27.20 21.11 -5.74
C LYS A 1004 -26.56 20.75 -4.39
N VAL A 1005 -25.29 20.34 -4.40
CA VAL A 1005 -24.53 19.97 -3.20
C VAL A 1005 -23.72 21.15 -2.68
N HIS A 1006 -23.80 21.41 -1.38
CA HIS A 1006 -23.11 22.51 -0.72
C HIS A 1006 -21.59 22.22 -0.63
N PRO A 1007 -20.72 23.13 -1.09
CA PRO A 1007 -19.28 22.85 -1.24
C PRO A 1007 -18.54 22.66 0.10
N VAL A 1008 -19.10 23.15 1.21
CA VAL A 1008 -18.47 23.04 2.54
C VAL A 1008 -18.99 21.86 3.37
N PHE A 1009 -20.25 21.45 3.22
CA PHE A 1009 -20.85 20.41 4.07
C PHE A 1009 -21.04 19.07 3.35
N ALA A 1010 -20.85 19.04 2.03
CA ALA A 1010 -21.07 17.87 1.16
C ALA A 1010 -22.49 17.25 1.27
N ILE A 1011 -23.48 18.04 1.66
CA ILE A 1011 -24.91 17.69 1.66
C ILE A 1011 -25.70 18.67 0.78
N PRO A 1012 -26.95 18.37 0.37
CA PRO A 1012 -27.69 19.27 -0.49
C PRO A 1012 -27.92 20.67 0.10
N ASP A 1013 -27.84 21.71 -0.74
CA ASP A 1013 -28.05 23.12 -0.35
C ASP A 1013 -29.41 23.32 0.35
N THR A 1014 -30.43 22.55 -0.03
CA THR A 1014 -31.75 22.57 0.61
C THR A 1014 -31.68 22.27 2.11
N ASP A 1015 -30.80 21.35 2.51
CA ASP A 1015 -30.70 20.85 3.88
C ASP A 1015 -29.80 21.76 4.74
N VAL A 1016 -28.76 22.35 4.12
CA VAL A 1016 -27.96 23.45 4.71
C VAL A 1016 -28.84 24.67 5.01
N ALA A 1017 -29.65 25.10 4.04
CA ALA A 1017 -30.58 26.23 4.19
C ALA A 1017 -31.68 25.94 5.22
N ARG A 1018 -32.22 24.71 5.24
CA ARG A 1018 -33.24 24.24 6.20
C ARG A 1018 -32.77 24.29 7.65
N LEU A 1019 -31.51 23.95 7.90
CA LEU A 1019 -30.91 24.00 9.23
C LEU A 1019 -30.39 25.40 9.63
N GLY A 1020 -30.16 26.27 8.65
CA GLY A 1020 -29.57 27.60 8.84
C GLY A 1020 -28.06 27.56 9.08
N LEU A 1021 -27.36 26.59 8.49
CA LEU A 1021 -25.91 26.45 8.68
C LEU A 1021 -25.17 27.57 7.94
N THR A 1022 -24.12 28.11 8.56
CA THR A 1022 -23.29 29.18 8.00
C THR A 1022 -21.86 28.72 7.78
N ALA A 1023 -21.31 29.09 6.63
CA ALA A 1023 -19.90 28.91 6.28
C ALA A 1023 -19.45 30.05 5.35
N GLN A 1024 -18.18 30.41 5.41
CA GLN A 1024 -17.58 31.45 4.58
C GLN A 1024 -17.25 30.90 3.18
N ILE A 1025 -17.99 31.35 2.17
CA ILE A 1025 -17.80 30.97 0.77
C ILE A 1025 -17.19 32.15 0.01
N ILE A 1026 -16.08 31.90 -0.66
CA ILE A 1026 -15.45 32.84 -1.58
C ILE A 1026 -15.99 32.51 -2.98
N LEU A 1027 -16.60 33.50 -3.64
CA LEU A 1027 -17.21 33.40 -4.96
C LEU A 1027 -16.29 33.96 -6.06
#